data_AF-A0A6N7XQ02-F1
#
_entry.id   AF-A0A6N7XQ02-F1
#
_cell.length_a   1.000
_cell.length_b   1.000
_cell.length_c   1.000
_cell.angle_alpha   90.00
_cell.angle_beta   90.00
_cell.angle_gamma   90.00
#
_symmetry.space_group_name_H-M   'P 1'
#
loop_
_entity.id
_entity.type
_entity.pdbx_description
1 polymer ?
#
loop_
_entity_poly.entity_id
_entity_poly.type
_entity_poly.pdbx_seq_one_letter_code
_entity_poly.pdbx_strand_id
1 'polypeptide(L)'
;MTLDQRETERTAGNGAEEPLGPEDERYLELLSKSFPTQQAAFTEIINLEAILNLPKSTEHFMSDVHGEYEAFLHILNNCSGVIREQVDRLFSTELGSAQRASLCTLIYYPQEKLRRMHEAGETSDEWYAHTLFLLVRLARRLSGLYTRSKVRKAMPVSYAYIIDELLHASGEGETSRHEYHEQIIASIVGTEATDDFIVSLSSLIKRLAVDHLHLVGDIFDRGPHADRIIDSLMAYHSLDIQWGNHDISWMGAAAGSEACVASVVRNNVRYRTLDVLEGAYGISLRELALFADRNYVEYDVISPMEKAISVILFKLEGQLIMRNPEFGMEGRLLLDKIDVVDGTVTIDGVPHALRTCDFPTINTAHPYELDADERRVLDGLVRSFKSSERLRRQVEFLYERGSIYLVRNGNLLFHGCLPLEENGSFSRVTCEGREYSGREYMDFCDRIARRAWHVGDQASLDWMWYLWCGRHSPLSGRVVKTFERTFVDDRSTWEEPEDPYYRLTHDQGVCARILEEFGLDGERGHIVNGHRPVKAIDGESPSRAGGRLLVIDGGFCSAYHKKTGIAGYTLISGSDGMRIKAHRPFQSVEAALDDNADIESDVTVIEREPHELRIADTDTGADIRRQIRDLSRLLSAYREGILSERKPTA
;
A
#
# COMPACT_ATOMS: atom_id res chain seq x y z
N MET A 1 -6.87 -34.86 45.56
CA MET A 1 -7.03 -36.00 44.64
C MET A 1 -6.36 -35.60 43.33
N THR A 2 -5.02 -35.70 43.22
CA THR A 2 -4.28 -36.81 42.54
C THR A 2 -4.72 -36.92 41.07
N LEU A 3 -4.13 -36.26 40.06
CA LEU A 3 -2.75 -36.26 39.53
C LEU A 3 -2.27 -37.58 38.87
N ASP A 4 -3.14 -38.58 38.65
CA ASP A 4 -2.66 -39.89 38.17
C ASP A 4 -3.63 -40.68 37.25
N GLN A 5 -4.30 -40.03 36.29
CA GLN A 5 -5.17 -40.75 35.32
C GLN A 5 -5.16 -40.20 33.87
N ARG A 6 -4.17 -39.39 33.47
CA ARG A 6 -4.05 -38.90 32.07
C ARG A 6 -2.71 -39.22 31.41
N GLU A 7 -2.03 -40.28 31.85
CA GLU A 7 -0.68 -40.63 31.37
C GLU A 7 -0.57 -42.02 30.74
N THR A 8 -1.66 -42.65 30.28
CA THR A 8 -1.61 -44.04 29.78
C THR A 8 -2.26 -44.32 28.42
N GLU A 9 -2.46 -43.31 27.56
CA GLU A 9 -2.97 -43.50 26.18
C GLU A 9 -2.10 -42.83 25.09
N ARG A 10 -0.77 -42.79 25.25
CA ARG A 10 0.15 -42.20 24.24
C ARG A 10 1.19 -43.14 23.64
N THR A 11 0.97 -44.44 23.65
CA THR A 11 1.90 -45.41 23.06
C THR A 11 1.19 -46.60 22.40
N ALA A 12 0.44 -46.33 21.32
CA ALA A 12 0.17 -47.33 20.27
C ALA A 12 -0.55 -46.67 19.08
N GLY A 13 0.20 -46.06 18.18
CA GLY A 13 -0.28 -45.60 16.89
C GLY A 13 0.79 -45.83 15.85
N ASN A 14 0.90 -47.06 15.34
CA ASN A 14 1.58 -47.35 14.09
C ASN A 14 0.85 -46.56 12.99
N GLY A 15 1.37 -45.39 12.64
CA GLY A 15 0.95 -44.65 11.45
C GLY A 15 1.47 -45.38 10.22
N ALA A 16 0.70 -46.34 9.72
CA ALA A 16 0.80 -46.70 8.32
C ALA A 16 0.25 -45.49 7.53
N GLU A 17 1.15 -44.69 6.95
CA GLU A 17 0.78 -43.61 6.04
C GLU A 17 -0.06 -44.21 4.90
N GLU A 18 -1.16 -43.54 4.55
CA GLU A 18 -1.99 -43.93 3.41
C GLU A 18 -1.13 -43.99 2.13
N PRO A 19 -1.37 -44.96 1.23
CA PRO A 19 -0.62 -45.06 -0.02
C PRO A 19 -0.72 -43.75 -0.81
N LEU A 20 0.43 -43.23 -1.25
CA LEU A 20 0.53 -41.98 -2.01
C LEU A 20 -0.36 -42.03 -3.25
N GLY A 21 -1.18 -41.00 -3.45
CA GLY A 21 -1.96 -40.87 -4.67
C GLY A 21 -1.08 -40.55 -5.90
N PRO A 22 -1.56 -40.78 -7.14
CA PRO A 22 -0.79 -40.50 -8.35
C PRO A 22 -0.33 -39.03 -8.50
N GLU A 23 -1.13 -38.09 -7.99
CA GLU A 23 -0.77 -36.66 -7.97
C GLU A 23 0.33 -36.35 -6.94
N ASP A 24 0.33 -37.05 -5.80
CA ASP A 24 1.37 -36.92 -4.77
C ASP A 24 2.71 -37.48 -5.26
N GLU A 25 2.72 -38.64 -5.92
CA GLU A 25 3.93 -39.20 -6.51
C GLU A 25 4.53 -38.23 -7.54
N ARG A 26 3.70 -37.70 -8.45
CA ARG A 26 4.14 -36.71 -9.45
C ARG A 26 4.65 -35.43 -8.79
N TYR A 27 4.03 -34.97 -7.73
CA TYR A 27 4.48 -33.82 -6.97
C TYR A 27 5.85 -34.09 -6.31
N LEU A 28 6.02 -35.23 -5.66
CA LEU A 28 7.29 -35.62 -5.05
C LEU A 28 8.40 -35.80 -6.09
N GLU A 29 8.11 -36.35 -7.28
CA GLU A 29 9.06 -36.42 -8.40
C GLU A 29 9.52 -35.03 -8.91
N LEU A 30 8.63 -34.03 -8.88
CA LEU A 30 8.99 -32.65 -9.20
C LEU A 30 9.84 -32.04 -8.09
N LEU A 31 9.48 -32.26 -6.83
CA LEU A 31 10.23 -31.77 -5.67
C LEU A 31 11.64 -32.40 -5.60
N SER A 32 11.76 -33.67 -6.01
CA SER A 32 13.02 -34.41 -6.13
C SER A 32 14.01 -33.76 -7.12
N LYS A 33 13.55 -32.87 -8.01
CA LYS A 33 14.46 -32.12 -8.91
C LYS A 33 15.23 -31.04 -8.16
N SER A 34 14.59 -30.40 -7.18
CA SER A 34 15.20 -29.35 -6.35
C SER A 34 15.96 -29.94 -5.16
N PHE A 35 15.49 -31.07 -4.63
CA PHE A 35 16.11 -31.77 -3.49
C PHE A 35 16.47 -33.21 -3.89
N PRO A 36 17.56 -33.40 -4.66
CA PRO A 36 17.84 -34.65 -5.35
C PRO A 36 18.36 -35.78 -4.45
N THR A 37 18.70 -35.48 -3.20
CA THR A 37 19.25 -36.45 -2.25
C THR A 37 18.53 -36.34 -0.91
N GLN A 38 18.61 -37.39 -0.10
CA GLN A 38 18.16 -37.34 1.29
C GLN A 38 18.86 -36.20 2.04
N GLN A 39 20.14 -35.98 1.75
CA GLN A 39 20.94 -34.92 2.34
C GLN A 39 20.42 -33.52 2.02
N ALA A 40 20.06 -33.28 0.75
CA ALA A 40 19.47 -32.00 0.35
C ALA A 40 18.13 -31.76 1.07
N ALA A 41 17.27 -32.78 1.13
CA ALA A 41 15.97 -32.67 1.79
C ALA A 41 16.08 -32.40 3.30
N PHE A 42 16.87 -33.19 4.05
CA PHE A 42 16.97 -32.95 5.50
C PHE A 42 17.69 -31.64 5.82
N THR A 43 18.68 -31.21 5.01
CA THR A 43 19.38 -29.93 5.21
C THR A 43 18.40 -28.77 5.12
N GLU A 44 17.50 -28.80 4.14
CA GLU A 44 16.48 -27.76 4.00
C GLU A 44 15.41 -27.83 5.11
N ILE A 45 15.01 -29.04 5.55
CA ILE A 45 14.13 -29.17 6.71
C ILE A 45 14.74 -28.49 7.94
N ILE A 46 16.00 -28.78 8.28
CA ILE A 46 16.70 -28.16 9.43
C ILE A 46 16.75 -26.63 9.27
N ASN A 47 17.04 -26.13 8.07
CA ASN A 47 17.08 -24.69 7.79
C ASN A 47 15.70 -24.04 8.02
N LEU A 48 14.65 -24.63 7.47
CA LEU A 48 13.27 -24.16 7.62
C LEU A 48 12.79 -24.22 9.09
N GLU A 49 13.13 -25.28 9.82
CA GLU A 49 12.85 -25.40 11.26
C GLU A 49 13.56 -24.31 12.08
N ALA A 50 14.80 -23.96 11.73
CA ALA A 50 15.51 -22.86 12.37
C ALA A 50 14.84 -21.50 12.09
N ILE A 51 14.38 -21.28 10.84
CA ILE A 51 13.67 -20.04 10.45
C ILE A 51 12.39 -19.86 11.26
N LEU A 52 11.61 -20.92 11.49
CA LEU A 52 10.38 -20.84 12.30
C LEU A 52 10.61 -20.28 13.71
N ASN A 53 11.82 -20.40 14.24
CA ASN A 53 12.17 -19.94 15.58
C ASN A 53 12.63 -18.47 15.65
N LEU A 54 12.80 -17.80 14.52
CA LEU A 54 13.12 -16.37 14.49
C LEU A 54 11.91 -15.54 14.92
N PRO A 55 12.13 -14.33 15.49
CA PRO A 55 11.05 -13.40 15.79
C PRO A 55 10.23 -13.04 14.54
N LYS A 56 8.93 -12.79 14.73
CA LYS A 56 8.09 -12.17 13.71
C LYS A 56 8.71 -10.83 13.31
N SER A 57 8.90 -10.63 12.01
CA SER A 57 9.48 -9.39 11.49
C SER A 57 8.47 -8.24 11.51
N THR A 58 8.98 -7.00 11.47
CA THR A 58 8.17 -5.79 11.50
C THR A 58 7.45 -5.56 10.17
N GLU A 59 6.13 -5.46 10.22
CA GLU A 59 5.27 -5.05 9.10
C GLU A 59 4.80 -3.61 9.32
N HIS A 60 4.75 -2.85 8.24
CA HIS A 60 4.39 -1.45 8.25
C HIS A 60 3.22 -1.23 7.29
N PHE A 61 2.17 -0.53 7.73
CA PHE A 61 0.98 -0.28 6.94
C PHE A 61 0.75 1.23 6.77
N MET A 62 0.46 1.65 5.54
CA MET A 62 0.22 3.03 5.12
C MET A 62 -0.93 3.08 4.11
N SER A 63 -1.61 4.22 3.99
CA SER A 63 -2.70 4.43 3.02
C SER A 63 -2.77 5.91 2.61
N ASP A 64 -3.53 6.23 1.56
CA ASP A 64 -3.97 7.59 1.22
C ASP A 64 -2.81 8.59 1.02
N VAL A 65 -1.75 8.14 0.34
CA VAL A 65 -0.52 8.93 0.11
C VAL A 65 -0.75 10.06 -0.89
N HIS A 66 -1.63 9.86 -1.88
CA HIS A 66 -2.13 10.91 -2.76
C HIS A 66 -1.05 11.84 -3.35
N GLY A 67 0.00 11.29 -3.95
CA GLY A 67 1.02 12.10 -4.61
C GLY A 67 1.93 12.95 -3.71
N GLU A 68 1.79 12.88 -2.38
CA GLU A 68 2.54 13.68 -1.38
C GLU A 68 3.92 13.04 -1.10
N TYR A 69 4.80 13.11 -2.11
CA TYR A 69 6.06 12.37 -2.14
C TYR A 69 7.01 12.67 -0.97
N GLU A 70 7.13 13.92 -0.52
CA GLU A 70 8.07 14.28 0.54
C GLU A 70 7.68 13.68 1.90
N ALA A 71 6.39 13.76 2.24
CA ALA A 71 5.86 13.17 3.46
C ALA A 71 5.97 11.63 3.42
N PHE A 72 5.65 11.03 2.27
CA PHE A 72 5.85 9.59 2.05
C PHE A 72 7.31 9.15 2.25
N LEU A 73 8.25 9.86 1.62
CA LEU A 73 9.68 9.55 1.72
C LEU A 73 10.19 9.71 3.16
N HIS A 74 9.73 10.73 3.88
CA HIS A 74 10.08 10.93 5.28
C HIS A 74 9.65 9.74 6.14
N ILE A 75 8.40 9.27 5.98
CA ILE A 75 7.89 8.14 6.76
C ILE A 75 8.61 6.83 6.42
N LEU A 76 8.99 6.61 5.16
CA LEU A 76 9.87 5.49 4.82
C LEU A 76 11.25 5.63 5.47
N ASN A 77 11.82 6.83 5.45
CA ASN A 77 13.16 7.08 6.00
C ASN A 77 13.22 6.95 7.52
N ASN A 78 12.18 7.39 8.24
CA ASN A 78 12.09 7.23 9.69
C ASN A 78 11.53 5.85 10.11
N CYS A 79 11.07 5.05 9.13
CA CYS A 79 10.44 3.75 9.33
C CYS A 79 9.25 3.84 10.29
N SER A 80 8.40 4.86 10.14
CA SER A 80 7.37 5.23 11.12
C SER A 80 7.90 5.30 12.55
N GLY A 81 9.08 5.87 12.74
CA GLY A 81 9.75 6.00 14.03
C GLY A 81 10.24 4.69 14.66
N VAL A 82 10.24 3.55 13.94
CA VAL A 82 10.83 2.29 14.44
C VAL A 82 12.33 2.49 14.72
N ILE A 83 13.03 3.25 13.88
CA ILE A 83 14.45 3.55 14.08
C ILE A 83 14.67 4.29 15.39
N ARG A 84 13.87 5.33 15.66
CA ARG A 84 13.91 6.08 16.91
C ARG A 84 13.68 5.18 18.12
N GLU A 85 12.69 4.29 18.07
CA GLU A 85 12.45 3.34 19.15
C GLU A 85 13.66 2.44 19.42
N GLN A 86 14.35 1.97 18.38
CA GLN A 86 15.54 1.12 18.56
C GLN A 86 16.75 1.91 19.05
N VAL A 87 16.94 3.15 18.54
CA VAL A 87 17.98 4.07 19.04
C VAL A 87 17.76 4.39 20.51
N ASP A 88 16.51 4.66 20.91
CA ASP A 88 16.17 4.94 22.30
C ASP A 88 16.40 3.71 23.18
N ARG A 89 15.96 2.52 22.76
CA ARG A 89 16.15 1.26 23.49
C ARG A 89 17.64 0.90 23.66
N LEU A 90 18.48 1.17 22.67
CA LEU A 90 19.91 0.80 22.69
C LEU A 90 20.79 1.82 23.41
N PHE A 91 20.49 3.12 23.28
CA PHE A 91 21.44 4.17 23.64
C PHE A 91 20.92 5.17 24.69
N SER A 92 19.73 4.97 25.28
CA SER A 92 19.18 5.92 26.28
C SER A 92 20.08 6.13 27.51
N THR A 93 20.94 5.17 27.84
CA THR A 93 21.88 5.26 28.97
C THR A 93 23.23 5.86 28.58
N GLU A 94 23.51 5.98 27.29
CA GLU A 94 24.82 6.41 26.75
C GLU A 94 24.76 7.78 26.06
N LEU A 95 23.63 8.09 25.41
CA LEU A 95 23.44 9.30 24.61
C LEU A 95 22.29 10.15 25.16
N GLY A 96 22.49 11.47 25.19
CA GLY A 96 21.44 12.44 25.49
C GLY A 96 20.33 12.46 24.42
N SER A 97 19.18 13.08 24.72
CA SER A 97 18.07 13.19 23.76
C SER A 97 18.48 13.87 22.45
N ALA A 98 19.24 14.95 22.50
CA ALA A 98 19.72 15.67 21.32
C ALA A 98 20.67 14.81 20.45
N GLN A 99 21.56 14.03 21.07
CA GLN A 99 22.46 13.14 20.34
C GLN A 99 21.70 12.00 19.67
N ARG A 100 20.70 11.41 20.34
CA ARG A 100 19.83 10.39 19.77
C ARG A 100 18.99 10.93 18.61
N ALA A 101 18.47 12.15 18.73
CA ALA A 101 17.76 12.83 17.65
C ALA A 101 18.68 13.06 16.44
N SER A 102 19.90 13.56 16.67
CA SER A 102 20.90 13.76 15.60
C SER A 102 21.28 12.46 14.89
N LEU A 103 21.48 11.36 15.64
CA LEU A 103 21.73 10.03 15.07
C LEU A 103 20.56 9.54 14.22
N CYS A 104 19.31 9.75 14.67
CA CYS A 104 18.13 9.43 13.88
C CYS A 104 18.11 10.23 12.57
N THR A 105 18.29 11.55 12.63
CA THR A 105 18.33 12.42 11.44
C THR A 105 19.40 11.97 10.45
N LEU A 106 20.59 11.58 10.93
CA LEU A 106 21.66 11.03 10.09
C LEU A 106 21.23 9.71 9.40
N ILE A 107 20.48 8.85 10.07
CA ILE A 107 19.98 7.60 9.45
C ILE A 107 18.89 7.91 8.42
N TYR A 108 18.03 8.87 8.71
CA TYR A 108 16.91 9.25 7.84
C TYR A 108 17.43 9.86 6.53
N TYR A 109 18.32 10.85 6.64
CA TYR A 109 18.84 11.69 5.56
C TYR A 109 20.38 11.76 5.59
N PRO A 110 21.08 10.63 5.35
CA PRO A 110 22.53 10.57 5.57
C PRO A 110 23.30 11.52 4.66
N GLN A 111 22.91 11.62 3.39
CA GLN A 111 23.60 12.46 2.40
C GLN A 111 23.44 13.94 2.74
N GLU A 112 22.21 14.36 3.04
CA GLU A 112 21.89 15.75 3.34
C GLU A 112 22.49 16.20 4.67
N LYS A 113 22.45 15.33 5.70
CA LYS A 113 23.03 15.62 7.01
C LYS A 113 24.56 15.72 6.94
N LEU A 114 25.23 14.77 6.28
CA LEU A 114 26.69 14.79 6.12
C LEU A 114 27.15 16.07 5.40
N ARG A 115 26.50 16.43 4.29
CA ARG A 115 26.80 17.68 3.57
C ARG A 115 26.74 18.91 4.48
N ARG A 116 25.69 19.04 5.30
CA ARG A 116 25.56 20.17 6.24
C ARG A 116 26.65 20.16 7.31
N MET A 117 27.00 18.98 7.82
CA MET A 117 28.07 18.84 8.81
C MET A 117 29.45 19.19 8.24
N HIS A 118 29.70 18.85 6.98
CA HIS A 118 30.90 19.26 6.24
C HIS A 118 30.97 20.79 6.08
N GLU A 119 29.87 21.41 5.66
CA GLU A 119 29.77 22.87 5.50
C GLU A 119 29.99 23.61 6.84
N ALA A 120 29.56 23.01 7.95
CA ALA A 120 29.77 23.53 9.30
C ALA A 120 31.14 23.20 9.93
N GLY A 121 31.93 22.32 9.30
CA GLY A 121 33.21 21.85 9.84
C GLY A 121 33.08 20.96 11.08
N GLU A 122 31.95 20.26 11.23
CA GLU A 122 31.62 19.42 12.40
C GLU A 122 32.08 17.96 12.25
N THR A 123 32.68 17.59 11.11
CA THR A 123 33.18 16.24 10.84
C THR A 123 34.64 16.10 11.23
N SER A 124 34.97 15.15 12.11
CA SER A 124 36.34 14.77 12.47
C SER A 124 36.49 13.24 12.43
N ASP A 125 37.73 12.75 12.36
CA ASP A 125 38.02 11.31 12.40
C ASP A 125 37.44 10.62 13.64
N GLU A 126 37.47 11.31 14.79
CA GLU A 126 36.89 10.83 16.05
C GLU A 126 35.36 10.76 15.96
N TRP A 127 34.73 11.79 15.39
CA TRP A 127 33.28 11.79 15.16
C TRP A 127 32.85 10.67 14.21
N TYR A 128 33.60 10.45 13.12
CA TYR A 128 33.35 9.37 12.18
C TYR A 128 33.44 8.00 12.85
N ALA A 129 34.52 7.75 13.58
CA ALA A 129 34.72 6.48 14.28
C ALA A 129 33.58 6.22 15.29
N HIS A 130 33.21 7.24 16.08
CA HIS A 130 32.11 7.15 17.02
C HIS A 130 30.77 6.87 16.34
N THR A 131 30.47 7.59 15.26
CA THR A 131 29.23 7.43 14.49
C THR A 131 29.12 6.04 13.85
N LEU A 132 30.21 5.55 13.23
CA LEU A 132 30.27 4.20 12.68
C LEU A 132 30.00 3.14 13.75
N PHE A 133 30.57 3.30 14.95
CA PHE A 133 30.34 2.37 16.06
C PHE A 133 28.85 2.31 16.47
N LEU A 134 28.19 3.48 16.58
CA LEU A 134 26.76 3.55 16.89
C LEU A 134 25.91 2.86 15.81
N LEU A 135 26.18 3.16 14.53
CA LEU A 135 25.46 2.57 13.40
C LEU A 135 25.66 1.04 13.33
N VAL A 136 26.88 0.54 13.55
CA VAL A 136 27.16 -0.90 13.55
C VAL A 136 26.43 -1.61 14.68
N ARG A 137 26.37 -1.02 15.88
CA ARG A 137 25.62 -1.59 17.01
C ARG A 137 24.12 -1.66 16.73
N LEU A 138 23.56 -0.60 16.15
CA LEU A 138 22.15 -0.58 15.75
C LEU A 138 21.86 -1.62 14.66
N ALA A 139 22.69 -1.67 13.62
CA ALA A 139 22.56 -2.65 12.54
C ALA A 139 22.68 -4.10 13.05
N ARG A 140 23.57 -4.37 14.01
CA ARG A 140 23.72 -5.69 14.65
C ARG A 140 22.50 -6.08 15.47
N ARG A 141 21.89 -5.13 16.18
CA ARG A 141 20.64 -5.39 16.91
C ARG A 141 19.52 -5.79 15.95
N LEU A 142 19.35 -5.03 14.87
CA LEU A 142 18.31 -5.28 13.87
C LEU A 142 18.56 -6.56 13.06
N SER A 143 19.82 -6.88 12.75
CA SER A 143 20.17 -8.09 11.99
C SER A 143 19.81 -9.37 12.74
N GLY A 144 19.75 -9.34 14.08
CA GLY A 144 19.33 -10.46 14.92
C GLY A 144 17.89 -10.93 14.72
N LEU A 145 17.05 -10.14 14.03
CA LEU A 145 15.68 -10.52 13.67
C LEU A 145 15.61 -11.44 12.45
N TYR A 146 16.72 -11.63 11.73
CA TYR A 146 16.73 -12.25 10.42
C TYR A 146 17.78 -13.36 10.30
N THR A 147 17.62 -14.23 9.30
CA THR A 147 18.68 -15.17 8.93
C THR A 147 19.89 -14.44 8.36
N ARG A 148 21.09 -15.01 8.54
CA ARG A 148 22.32 -14.48 7.92
C ARG A 148 22.19 -14.30 6.42
N SER A 149 21.52 -15.23 5.73
CA SER A 149 21.29 -15.12 4.28
C SER A 149 20.45 -13.90 3.93
N LYS A 150 19.38 -13.62 4.68
CA LYS A 150 18.52 -12.45 4.47
C LYS A 150 19.27 -11.14 4.74
N VAL A 151 20.06 -11.08 5.81
CA VAL A 151 20.90 -9.90 6.11
C VAL A 151 21.93 -9.66 5.00
N ARG A 152 22.64 -10.69 4.53
CA ARG A 152 23.61 -10.56 3.42
C ARG A 152 22.96 -10.07 2.13
N LYS A 153 21.76 -10.57 1.79
CA LYS A 153 20.97 -10.08 0.64
C LYS A 153 20.47 -8.65 0.83
N ALA A 154 20.39 -8.17 2.08
CA ALA A 154 19.99 -6.82 2.42
C ALA A 154 21.12 -5.80 2.30
N MET A 155 22.37 -6.23 2.44
CA MET A 155 23.55 -5.37 2.43
C MET A 155 23.78 -4.70 1.06
N PRO A 156 24.20 -3.42 1.05
CA PRO A 156 24.71 -2.78 -0.17
C PRO A 156 25.93 -3.51 -0.73
N VAL A 157 25.94 -3.76 -2.04
CA VAL A 157 26.94 -4.59 -2.73
C VAL A 157 28.38 -4.09 -2.48
N SER A 158 28.60 -2.78 -2.56
CA SER A 158 29.93 -2.18 -2.46
C SER A 158 30.65 -2.46 -1.14
N TYR A 159 29.92 -2.63 -0.04
CA TYR A 159 30.49 -2.78 1.31
C TYR A 159 30.03 -4.04 2.03
N ALA A 160 29.34 -4.96 1.33
CA ALA A 160 28.72 -6.14 1.94
C ALA A 160 29.70 -6.96 2.78
N TYR A 161 30.93 -7.21 2.29
CA TYR A 161 31.94 -7.96 3.03
C TYR A 161 32.32 -7.27 4.36
N ILE A 162 32.61 -5.97 4.32
CA ILE A 162 33.05 -5.21 5.50
C ILE A 162 31.92 -5.11 6.52
N ILE A 163 30.69 -4.85 6.06
CA ILE A 163 29.51 -4.82 6.91
C ILE A 163 29.29 -6.20 7.55
N ASP A 164 29.41 -7.30 6.80
CA ASP A 164 29.27 -8.65 7.34
C ASP A 164 30.29 -8.93 8.46
N GLU A 165 31.57 -8.57 8.26
CA GLU A 165 32.58 -8.68 9.31
C GLU A 165 32.21 -7.86 10.57
N LEU A 166 31.83 -6.59 10.39
CA LEU A 166 31.46 -5.70 11.50
C LEU A 166 30.23 -6.17 12.28
N LEU A 167 29.26 -6.82 11.62
CA LEU A 167 28.06 -7.34 12.28
C LEU A 167 28.35 -8.60 13.11
N HIS A 168 29.34 -9.41 12.74
CA HIS A 168 29.63 -10.71 13.37
C HIS A 168 30.70 -10.68 14.47
N ALA A 169 30.92 -9.52 15.09
CA ALA A 169 31.77 -9.40 16.27
C ALA A 169 31.29 -10.35 17.38
N SER A 170 32.23 -11.06 17.97
CA SER A 170 32.02 -12.06 19.03
C SER A 170 31.16 -11.58 20.20
N GLY A 171 30.56 -12.56 20.86
CA GLY A 171 29.97 -12.38 22.19
C GLY A 171 30.99 -11.88 23.21
N GLU A 172 30.48 -11.47 24.38
CA GLU A 172 31.24 -10.95 25.50
C GLU A 172 32.46 -11.84 25.83
N GLY A 173 33.67 -11.27 25.82
CA GLY A 173 34.90 -11.92 26.30
C GLY A 173 36.06 -12.09 25.30
N GLU A 174 35.90 -11.77 24.01
CA GLU A 174 36.99 -11.86 23.01
C GLU A 174 37.62 -10.48 22.70
N THR A 175 38.63 -10.08 23.48
CA THR A 175 39.38 -8.82 23.32
C THR A 175 40.03 -8.66 21.94
N SER A 176 40.54 -9.74 21.35
CA SER A 176 41.26 -9.70 20.06
C SER A 176 40.37 -9.34 18.86
N ARG A 177 39.07 -9.67 18.90
CA ARG A 177 38.12 -9.28 17.84
C ARG A 177 37.57 -7.86 18.02
N HIS A 178 37.64 -7.30 19.22
CA HIS A 178 37.33 -5.90 19.44
C HIS A 178 38.38 -5.00 18.76
N GLU A 179 39.67 -5.25 19.02
CA GLU A 179 40.79 -4.55 18.37
C GLU A 179 40.74 -4.69 16.83
N TYR A 180 40.36 -5.87 16.32
CA TYR A 180 40.16 -6.09 14.89
C TYR A 180 39.09 -5.16 14.30
N HIS A 181 37.98 -4.93 15.01
CA HIS A 181 36.87 -4.10 14.52
C HIS A 181 37.21 -2.60 14.62
N GLU A 182 37.88 -2.19 15.69
CA GLU A 182 38.44 -0.85 15.81
C GLU A 182 39.38 -0.55 14.64
N GLN A 183 40.22 -1.52 14.25
CA GLN A 183 41.11 -1.37 13.11
C GLN A 183 40.36 -1.29 11.77
N ILE A 184 39.26 -2.03 11.59
CA ILE A 184 38.39 -1.89 10.40
C ILE A 184 37.82 -0.47 10.35
N ILE A 185 37.25 0.01 11.46
CA ILE A 185 36.68 1.36 11.54
C ILE A 185 37.75 2.43 11.25
N ALA A 186 38.92 2.32 11.87
CA ALA A 186 40.04 3.24 11.62
C ALA A 186 40.50 3.20 10.15
N SER A 187 40.48 2.02 9.53
CA SER A 187 40.82 1.86 8.11
C SER A 187 39.77 2.53 7.21
N ILE A 188 38.48 2.41 7.52
CA ILE A 188 37.42 3.13 6.78
C ILE A 188 37.65 4.63 6.87
N VAL A 189 37.86 5.16 8.08
CA VAL A 189 38.12 6.59 8.30
C VAL A 189 39.34 7.07 7.51
N GLY A 190 40.42 6.30 7.50
CA GLY A 190 41.64 6.64 6.77
C GLY A 190 41.56 6.52 5.24
N THR A 191 40.47 5.99 4.68
CA THR A 191 40.30 5.82 3.22
C THR A 191 39.49 6.93 2.55
N GLU A 192 39.04 7.94 3.30
CA GLU A 192 38.14 9.02 2.84
C GLU A 192 36.76 8.53 2.29
N ALA A 193 36.47 7.21 2.37
CA ALA A 193 35.21 6.61 1.91
C ALA A 193 34.12 6.57 3.01
N THR A 194 34.32 7.31 4.10
CA THR A 194 33.50 7.20 5.31
C THR A 194 32.05 7.61 5.09
N ASP A 195 31.82 8.68 4.33
CA ASP A 195 30.47 9.16 4.01
C ASP A 195 29.66 8.11 3.26
N ASP A 196 30.26 7.53 2.22
CA ASP A 196 29.63 6.46 1.43
C ASP A 196 29.31 5.23 2.29
N PHE A 197 30.18 4.92 3.26
CA PHE A 197 29.95 3.84 4.20
C PHE A 197 28.80 4.15 5.18
N ILE A 198 28.72 5.38 5.70
CA ILE A 198 27.60 5.83 6.56
C ILE A 198 26.28 5.75 5.79
N VAL A 199 26.23 6.26 4.55
CA VAL A 199 25.04 6.19 3.69
C VAL A 199 24.61 4.73 3.48
N SER A 200 25.56 3.85 3.20
CA SER A 200 25.32 2.42 2.98
C SER A 200 24.79 1.73 4.24
N LEU A 201 25.37 2.02 5.40
CA LEU A 201 24.96 1.42 6.66
C LEU A 201 23.59 1.94 7.12
N SER A 202 23.31 3.23 6.93
CA SER A 202 21.98 3.82 7.16
C SER A 202 20.92 3.19 6.25
N SER A 203 21.24 2.93 4.98
CA SER A 203 20.35 2.20 4.06
C SER A 203 20.04 0.78 4.56
N LEU A 204 21.06 0.04 5.03
CA LEU A 204 20.87 -1.27 5.64
C LEU A 204 20.01 -1.20 6.91
N ILE A 205 20.25 -0.25 7.80
CA ILE A 205 19.46 -0.06 9.02
C ILE A 205 17.99 0.16 8.69
N LYS A 206 17.68 1.07 7.74
CA LYS A 206 16.31 1.32 7.27
C LYS A 206 15.66 0.04 6.72
N ARG A 207 16.39 -0.70 5.89
CA ARG A 207 15.92 -1.96 5.30
C ARG A 207 15.67 -3.08 6.33
N LEU A 208 16.46 -3.14 7.41
CA LEU A 208 16.27 -4.13 8.48
C LEU A 208 15.20 -3.72 9.49
N ALA A 209 14.92 -2.42 9.63
CA ALA A 209 13.92 -1.92 10.58
C ALA A 209 12.49 -2.30 10.18
N VAL A 210 12.19 -2.32 8.88
CA VAL A 210 10.87 -2.69 8.32
C VAL A 210 11.05 -3.81 7.31
N ASP A 211 10.46 -4.97 7.58
CA ASP A 211 10.60 -6.14 6.72
C ASP A 211 9.66 -6.12 5.52
N HIS A 212 8.46 -5.60 5.72
CA HIS A 212 7.42 -5.59 4.71
C HIS A 212 6.52 -4.36 4.83
N LEU A 213 6.18 -3.76 3.69
CA LEU A 213 5.28 -2.61 3.58
C LEU A 213 3.94 -3.04 2.97
N HIS A 214 2.84 -2.72 3.65
CA HIS A 214 1.48 -2.79 3.13
C HIS A 214 1.03 -1.39 2.75
N LEU A 215 0.75 -1.18 1.47
CA LEU A 215 0.21 0.10 0.99
C LEU A 215 -1.27 -0.08 0.62
N VAL A 216 -2.15 0.39 1.49
CA VAL A 216 -3.59 0.16 1.45
C VAL A 216 -4.31 1.24 0.62
N GLY A 217 -3.78 1.54 -0.56
CA GLY A 217 -4.47 2.30 -1.61
C GLY A 217 -4.25 3.81 -1.61
N ASP A 218 -4.79 4.42 -2.68
CA ASP A 218 -4.82 5.85 -2.96
C ASP A 218 -3.43 6.49 -3.02
N ILE A 219 -2.64 6.03 -4.00
CA ILE A 219 -1.31 6.54 -4.33
C ILE A 219 -1.42 7.79 -5.21
N PHE A 220 -2.40 7.81 -6.12
CA PHE A 220 -2.61 8.88 -7.10
C PHE A 220 -3.50 10.03 -6.61
N ASP A 221 -3.53 11.09 -7.43
CA ASP A 221 -4.30 12.33 -7.29
C ASP A 221 -3.96 13.20 -6.06
N ARG A 222 -4.47 14.43 -6.04
CA ARG A 222 -4.27 15.51 -5.05
C ARG A 222 -2.87 16.10 -5.00
N GLY A 223 -1.84 15.29 -4.78
CA GLY A 223 -0.45 15.70 -4.75
C GLY A 223 0.23 15.62 -6.12
N PRO A 224 1.39 16.26 -6.29
CA PRO A 224 2.03 16.43 -7.61
C PRO A 224 2.87 15.22 -8.06
N HIS A 225 3.22 14.28 -7.18
CA HIS A 225 4.33 13.35 -7.41
C HIS A 225 4.01 11.87 -7.15
N ALA A 226 2.85 11.40 -7.61
CA ALA A 226 2.50 9.98 -7.57
C ALA A 226 3.50 9.11 -8.36
N ASP A 227 4.03 9.63 -9.47
CA ASP A 227 5.04 8.99 -10.30
C ASP A 227 6.32 8.65 -9.52
N ARG A 228 6.77 9.56 -8.65
CA ARG A 228 7.98 9.37 -7.82
C ARG A 228 7.74 8.40 -6.66
N ILE A 229 6.53 8.40 -6.10
CA ILE A 229 6.12 7.43 -5.09
C ILE A 229 6.19 6.02 -5.68
N ILE A 230 5.58 5.79 -6.84
CA ILE A 230 5.58 4.45 -7.45
C ILE A 230 7.00 4.03 -7.85
N ASP A 231 7.84 4.92 -8.38
CA ASP A 231 9.24 4.58 -8.67
C ASP A 231 9.99 4.16 -7.39
N SER A 232 9.68 4.79 -6.24
CA SER A 232 10.26 4.40 -4.95
C SER A 232 9.76 3.04 -4.47
N LEU A 233 8.46 2.75 -4.65
CA LEU A 233 7.85 1.46 -4.32
C LEU A 233 8.41 0.33 -5.20
N MET A 234 8.58 0.56 -6.50
CA MET A 234 9.19 -0.40 -7.42
C MET A 234 10.62 -0.81 -7.03
N ALA A 235 11.36 0.11 -6.40
CA ALA A 235 12.71 -0.14 -5.89
C ALA A 235 12.74 -0.72 -4.47
N TYR A 236 11.59 -0.78 -3.79
CA TYR A 236 11.50 -1.23 -2.40
C TYR A 236 11.62 -2.76 -2.28
N HIS A 237 12.14 -3.24 -1.16
CA HIS A 237 12.57 -4.64 -1.04
C HIS A 237 11.43 -5.65 -0.91
N SER A 238 10.31 -5.27 -0.32
CA SER A 238 9.24 -6.18 0.07
C SER A 238 7.96 -5.39 0.37
N LEU A 239 6.95 -5.54 -0.48
CA LEU A 239 5.65 -4.88 -0.29
C LEU A 239 4.50 -5.62 -0.97
N ASP A 240 3.29 -5.25 -0.56
CA ASP A 240 2.04 -5.47 -1.28
C ASP A 240 1.18 -4.20 -1.30
N ILE A 241 0.22 -4.17 -2.23
CA ILE A 241 -0.65 -3.02 -2.46
C ILE A 241 -2.11 -3.49 -2.45
N GLN A 242 -2.99 -2.74 -1.80
CA GLN A 242 -4.43 -2.88 -2.00
C GLN A 242 -4.92 -1.66 -2.75
N TRP A 243 -5.54 -1.84 -3.92
CA TRP A 243 -5.86 -0.70 -4.78
C TRP A 243 -6.90 0.21 -4.14
N GLY A 244 -6.73 1.52 -4.26
CA GLY A 244 -7.75 2.52 -3.95
C GLY A 244 -8.57 2.93 -5.15
N ASN A 245 -9.60 3.76 -4.94
CA ASN A 245 -10.41 4.25 -6.04
C ASN A 245 -9.64 5.22 -6.94
N HIS A 246 -8.70 6.01 -6.39
CA HIS A 246 -7.87 6.85 -7.22
C HIS A 246 -6.92 6.00 -8.09
N ASP A 247 -6.38 4.91 -7.52
CA ASP A 247 -5.51 3.99 -8.27
C ASP A 247 -6.26 3.31 -9.43
N ILE A 248 -7.45 2.77 -9.18
CA ILE A 248 -8.22 2.06 -10.22
C ILE A 248 -8.62 2.99 -11.38
N SER A 249 -8.85 4.27 -11.10
CA SER A 249 -9.14 5.28 -12.13
C SER A 249 -7.94 5.46 -13.07
N TRP A 250 -6.74 5.60 -12.52
CA TRP A 250 -5.50 5.68 -13.30
C TRP A 250 -5.16 4.38 -14.03
N MET A 251 -5.37 3.23 -13.40
CA MET A 251 -5.21 1.91 -14.02
C MET A 251 -6.19 1.74 -15.19
N GLY A 252 -7.43 2.18 -15.06
CA GLY A 252 -8.44 2.18 -16.11
C GLY A 252 -8.09 3.13 -17.25
N ALA A 253 -7.58 4.33 -16.94
CA ALA A 253 -7.12 5.28 -17.95
C ALA A 253 -5.96 4.72 -18.78
N ALA A 254 -4.98 4.07 -18.12
CA ALA A 254 -3.87 3.40 -18.79
C ALA A 254 -4.29 2.20 -19.66
N ALA A 255 -5.36 1.49 -19.26
CA ALA A 255 -5.96 0.41 -20.05
C ALA A 255 -6.73 0.95 -21.28
N GLY A 256 -7.14 2.23 -21.24
CA GLY A 256 -7.86 2.90 -22.32
C GLY A 256 -9.35 3.12 -22.08
N SER A 257 -9.82 3.03 -20.83
CA SER A 257 -11.19 3.38 -20.49
C SER A 257 -11.39 4.90 -20.66
N GLU A 258 -12.26 5.27 -21.60
CA GLU A 258 -12.50 6.67 -21.96
C GLU A 258 -13.03 7.49 -20.78
N ALA A 259 -13.96 6.91 -20.01
CA ALA A 259 -14.51 7.55 -18.83
C ALA A 259 -13.43 7.76 -17.75
N CYS A 260 -12.56 6.77 -17.51
CA CYS A 260 -11.42 6.94 -16.60
C CYS A 260 -10.43 7.99 -17.09
N VAL A 261 -10.10 8.02 -18.39
CA VAL A 261 -9.23 9.06 -18.98
C VAL A 261 -9.79 10.45 -18.72
N ALA A 262 -11.09 10.65 -19.02
CA ALA A 262 -11.73 11.94 -18.77
C ALA A 262 -11.77 12.28 -17.27
N SER A 263 -12.05 11.31 -16.39
CA SER A 263 -12.04 11.49 -14.94
C SER A 263 -10.67 11.91 -14.41
N VAL A 264 -9.59 11.23 -14.83
CA VAL A 264 -8.22 11.55 -14.42
C VAL A 264 -7.84 12.95 -14.88
N VAL A 265 -8.09 13.30 -16.15
CA VAL A 265 -7.77 14.65 -16.66
C VAL A 265 -8.57 15.71 -15.91
N ARG A 266 -9.87 15.49 -15.71
CA ARG A 266 -10.75 16.40 -14.97
C ARG A 266 -10.30 16.60 -13.53
N ASN A 267 -9.91 15.54 -12.83
CA ASN A 267 -9.36 15.62 -11.47
C ASN A 267 -8.10 16.47 -11.43
N ASN A 268 -7.16 16.24 -12.35
CA ASN A 268 -5.91 16.99 -12.39
C ASN A 268 -6.10 18.47 -12.76
N VAL A 269 -7.04 18.78 -13.66
CA VAL A 269 -7.45 20.17 -13.93
C VAL A 269 -8.03 20.83 -12.68
N ARG A 270 -8.94 20.12 -11.98
CA ARG A 270 -9.61 20.65 -10.79
C ARG A 270 -8.65 20.92 -9.63
N TYR A 271 -7.70 20.01 -9.40
CA TYR A 271 -6.72 20.13 -8.32
C TYR A 271 -5.44 20.86 -8.72
N ARG A 272 -5.34 21.33 -9.98
CA ARG A 272 -4.18 22.05 -10.52
C ARG A 272 -2.88 21.23 -10.46
N THR A 273 -2.99 19.93 -10.69
CA THR A 273 -1.86 18.98 -10.70
C THR A 273 -1.49 18.59 -12.13
N LEU A 274 -1.52 19.54 -13.08
CA LEU A 274 -1.30 19.25 -14.51
C LEU A 274 0.11 18.70 -14.81
N ASP A 275 1.11 19.07 -13.99
CA ASP A 275 2.50 18.63 -14.15
C ASP A 275 2.64 17.11 -14.09
N VAL A 276 1.78 16.40 -13.37
CA VAL A 276 1.80 14.93 -13.34
C VAL A 276 1.41 14.35 -14.70
N LEU A 277 0.49 14.99 -15.43
CA LEU A 277 0.09 14.56 -16.76
C LEU A 277 1.16 14.90 -17.78
N GLU A 278 1.54 16.17 -17.88
CA GLU A 278 2.43 16.65 -18.95
C GLU A 278 3.90 16.32 -18.67
N GLY A 279 4.39 16.60 -17.46
CA GLY A 279 5.79 16.43 -17.08
C GLY A 279 6.13 14.98 -16.74
N ALA A 280 5.35 14.33 -15.88
CA ALA A 280 5.69 12.99 -15.41
C ALA A 280 5.31 11.88 -16.40
N TYR A 281 4.15 11.97 -17.05
CA TYR A 281 3.62 10.94 -17.94
C TYR A 281 3.60 11.30 -19.43
N GLY A 282 3.96 12.53 -19.81
CA GLY A 282 4.03 12.95 -21.22
C GLY A 282 2.67 13.03 -21.93
N ILE A 283 1.58 13.22 -21.16
CA ILE A 283 0.21 13.33 -21.67
C ILE A 283 -0.08 14.79 -21.99
N SER A 284 -0.04 15.14 -23.28
CA SER A 284 -0.25 16.53 -23.71
C SER A 284 -1.71 16.94 -23.58
N LEU A 285 -1.96 18.10 -22.95
CA LEU A 285 -3.30 18.69 -22.82
C LEU A 285 -3.59 19.76 -23.88
N ARG A 286 -2.69 19.94 -24.85
CA ARG A 286 -2.77 21.02 -25.84
C ARG A 286 -4.05 20.99 -26.67
N GLU A 287 -4.46 19.81 -27.15
CA GLU A 287 -5.69 19.70 -27.95
C GLU A 287 -6.93 20.06 -27.13
N LEU A 288 -6.98 19.63 -25.87
CA LEU A 288 -8.04 19.99 -24.94
C LEU A 288 -8.05 21.50 -24.66
N ALA A 289 -6.89 22.12 -24.43
CA ALA A 289 -6.79 23.56 -24.20
C ALA A 289 -7.28 24.37 -25.41
N LEU A 290 -6.81 24.03 -26.62
CA LEU A 290 -7.25 24.70 -27.85
C LEU A 290 -8.74 24.50 -28.14
N PHE A 291 -9.28 23.32 -27.82
CA PHE A 291 -10.71 23.05 -27.92
C PHE A 291 -11.51 23.86 -26.90
N ALA A 292 -11.05 23.93 -25.67
CA ALA A 292 -11.68 24.69 -24.59
C ALA A 292 -11.74 26.18 -24.94
N ASP A 293 -10.62 26.78 -25.32
CA ASP A 293 -10.51 28.21 -25.66
C ASP A 293 -11.37 28.59 -26.88
N ARG A 294 -11.56 27.67 -27.84
CA ARG A 294 -12.38 27.92 -29.03
C ARG A 294 -13.86 27.93 -28.71
N ASN A 295 -14.31 27.06 -27.80
CA ASN A 295 -15.74 26.79 -27.62
C ASN A 295 -16.31 27.48 -26.38
N TYR A 296 -15.57 27.57 -25.29
CA TYR A 296 -16.07 28.03 -23.98
C TYR A 296 -15.62 29.44 -23.63
N VAL A 297 -16.43 30.17 -22.87
CA VAL A 297 -16.18 31.55 -22.44
C VAL A 297 -15.14 31.61 -21.31
N GLU A 298 -14.16 32.51 -21.46
CA GLU A 298 -13.00 32.70 -20.55
C GLU A 298 -13.37 33.28 -19.17
N TYR A 299 -14.28 34.26 -19.10
CA TYR A 299 -14.62 34.99 -17.87
C TYR A 299 -15.75 34.35 -17.04
N ASP A 300 -15.92 33.05 -17.14
CA ASP A 300 -16.93 32.31 -16.39
C ASP A 300 -16.41 31.89 -15.00
N VAL A 301 -17.30 31.46 -14.10
CA VAL A 301 -16.97 30.99 -12.74
C VAL A 301 -16.14 29.69 -12.77
N ILE A 302 -16.25 28.94 -13.87
CA ILE A 302 -15.53 27.70 -14.13
C ILE A 302 -14.64 27.92 -15.36
N SER A 303 -13.37 27.52 -15.30
CA SER A 303 -12.46 27.74 -16.42
C SER A 303 -12.91 26.99 -17.69
N PRO A 304 -12.59 27.50 -18.89
CA PRO A 304 -12.88 26.81 -20.16
C PRO A 304 -12.43 25.35 -20.16
N MET A 305 -11.22 25.09 -19.67
CA MET A 305 -10.65 23.75 -19.63
C MET A 305 -11.41 22.81 -18.67
N GLU A 306 -11.78 23.30 -17.48
CA GLU A 306 -12.57 22.50 -16.52
C GLU A 306 -13.97 22.21 -17.07
N LYS A 307 -14.62 23.18 -17.74
CA LYS A 307 -15.92 22.97 -18.41
C LYS A 307 -15.83 21.93 -19.52
N ALA A 308 -14.88 22.12 -20.45
CA ALA A 308 -14.71 21.23 -21.60
C ALA A 308 -14.52 19.77 -21.19
N ILE A 309 -13.59 19.49 -20.26
CA ILE A 309 -13.36 18.12 -19.82
C ILE A 309 -14.53 17.57 -18.97
N SER A 310 -15.22 18.42 -18.21
CA SER A 310 -16.39 18.00 -17.43
C SER A 310 -17.56 17.61 -18.34
N VAL A 311 -17.85 18.39 -19.39
CA VAL A 311 -18.89 18.06 -20.38
C VAL A 311 -18.56 16.76 -21.11
N ILE A 312 -17.31 16.59 -21.57
CA ILE A 312 -16.84 15.33 -22.17
C ILE A 312 -17.03 14.15 -21.20
N LEU A 313 -16.62 14.32 -19.94
CA LEU A 313 -16.80 13.30 -18.91
C LEU A 313 -18.28 12.93 -18.74
N PHE A 314 -19.18 13.89 -18.53
CA PHE A 314 -20.59 13.58 -18.30
C PHE A 314 -21.30 12.96 -19.50
N LYS A 315 -20.86 13.28 -20.72
CA LYS A 315 -21.31 12.58 -21.94
C LYS A 315 -20.87 11.11 -21.93
N LEU A 316 -19.60 10.84 -21.62
CA LEU A 316 -19.04 9.50 -21.50
C LEU A 316 -19.69 8.68 -20.37
N GLU A 317 -19.89 9.29 -19.21
CA GLU A 317 -20.60 8.68 -18.08
C GLU A 317 -22.02 8.32 -18.50
N GLY A 318 -22.74 9.20 -19.19
CA GLY A 318 -24.08 8.90 -19.67
C GLY A 318 -24.13 7.73 -20.65
N GLN A 319 -23.22 7.70 -21.62
CA GLN A 319 -23.08 6.55 -22.53
C GLN A 319 -22.77 5.24 -21.78
N LEU A 320 -21.96 5.32 -20.72
CA LEU A 320 -21.57 4.16 -19.90
C LEU A 320 -22.73 3.65 -19.07
N ILE A 321 -23.45 4.54 -18.41
CA ILE A 321 -24.61 4.20 -17.58
C ILE A 321 -25.70 3.59 -18.46
N MET A 322 -26.01 4.18 -19.62
CA MET A 322 -27.06 3.69 -20.51
C MET A 322 -26.77 2.28 -21.07
N ARG A 323 -25.49 1.90 -21.24
CA ARG A 323 -25.10 0.56 -21.71
C ARG A 323 -24.91 -0.47 -20.59
N ASN A 324 -24.84 -0.04 -19.32
CA ASN A 324 -24.68 -0.89 -18.13
C ASN A 324 -25.76 -0.58 -17.06
N PRO A 325 -27.06 -0.82 -17.35
CA PRO A 325 -28.14 -0.52 -16.40
C PRO A 325 -27.99 -1.26 -15.06
N GLU A 326 -27.31 -2.42 -15.02
CA GLU A 326 -27.04 -3.16 -13.78
C GLU A 326 -26.20 -2.38 -12.75
N PHE A 327 -25.51 -1.32 -13.17
CA PHE A 327 -24.73 -0.48 -12.24
C PHE A 327 -25.60 0.35 -11.31
N GLY A 328 -26.88 0.58 -11.65
CA GLY A 328 -27.80 1.38 -10.84
C GLY A 328 -27.36 2.84 -10.68
N MET A 329 -26.82 3.43 -11.76
CA MET A 329 -26.18 4.75 -11.78
C MET A 329 -27.02 5.81 -12.52
N GLU A 330 -28.27 5.52 -12.89
CA GLU A 330 -29.17 6.38 -13.67
C GLU A 330 -29.44 7.74 -13.01
N GLY A 331 -29.31 7.81 -11.69
CA GLY A 331 -29.38 9.08 -10.94
C GLY A 331 -28.32 10.11 -11.36
N ARG A 332 -27.25 9.70 -12.04
CA ARG A 332 -26.18 10.58 -12.56
C ARG A 332 -26.43 11.07 -13.99
N LEU A 333 -27.49 10.59 -14.64
CA LEU A 333 -27.92 11.10 -15.95
C LEU A 333 -28.57 12.48 -15.75
N LEU A 334 -27.77 13.56 -15.83
CA LEU A 334 -28.24 14.92 -15.57
C LEU A 334 -28.16 15.86 -16.78
N LEU A 335 -27.40 15.53 -17.83
CA LEU A 335 -27.29 16.38 -19.02
C LEU A 335 -28.63 16.55 -19.77
N ASP A 336 -29.48 15.53 -19.74
CA ASP A 336 -30.84 15.56 -20.31
C ASP A 336 -31.84 16.37 -19.48
N LYS A 337 -31.46 16.80 -18.28
CA LYS A 337 -32.30 17.56 -17.33
C LYS A 337 -31.88 19.02 -17.21
N ILE A 338 -30.92 19.46 -18.03
CA ILE A 338 -30.48 20.86 -18.11
C ILE A 338 -31.46 21.65 -18.97
N ASP A 339 -31.95 22.77 -18.43
CA ASP A 339 -32.56 23.84 -19.20
C ASP A 339 -31.55 25.00 -19.31
N VAL A 340 -30.93 25.12 -20.49
CA VAL A 340 -29.91 26.16 -20.76
C VAL A 340 -30.54 27.56 -20.82
N VAL A 341 -31.81 27.67 -21.20
CA VAL A 341 -32.51 28.95 -21.34
C VAL A 341 -32.84 29.52 -19.96
N ASP A 342 -33.39 28.68 -19.09
CA ASP A 342 -33.73 29.06 -17.72
C ASP A 342 -32.52 29.01 -16.78
N GLY A 343 -31.41 28.40 -17.22
CA GLY A 343 -30.18 28.27 -16.44
C GLY A 343 -30.34 27.35 -15.24
N THR A 344 -31.10 26.27 -15.40
CA THR A 344 -31.42 25.34 -14.31
C THR A 344 -31.19 23.88 -14.70
N VAL A 345 -31.08 23.02 -13.69
CA VAL A 345 -31.08 21.56 -13.85
C VAL A 345 -32.07 20.95 -12.87
N THR A 346 -32.84 19.96 -13.33
CA THR A 346 -33.79 19.25 -12.45
C THR A 346 -33.11 18.05 -11.79
N ILE A 347 -33.01 18.05 -10.47
CA ILE A 347 -32.46 16.96 -9.66
C ILE A 347 -33.56 16.49 -8.70
N ASP A 348 -33.86 15.19 -8.69
CA ASP A 348 -34.94 14.61 -7.86
C ASP A 348 -36.30 15.32 -7.99
N GLY A 349 -36.59 15.84 -9.20
CA GLY A 349 -37.83 16.57 -9.50
C GLY A 349 -37.84 18.03 -9.06
N VAL A 350 -36.74 18.55 -8.51
CA VAL A 350 -36.60 19.94 -8.05
C VAL A 350 -35.65 20.70 -9.00
N PRO A 351 -36.02 21.90 -9.47
CA PRO A 351 -35.13 22.73 -10.28
C PRO A 351 -34.08 23.43 -9.39
N HIS A 352 -32.81 23.33 -9.76
CA HIS A 352 -31.69 24.02 -9.12
C HIS A 352 -30.97 24.92 -10.12
N ALA A 353 -30.47 26.06 -9.66
CA ALA A 353 -29.72 27.00 -10.49
C ALA A 353 -28.34 26.43 -10.86
N LEU A 354 -27.97 26.59 -12.14
CA LEU A 354 -26.64 26.25 -12.63
C LEU A 354 -25.65 27.39 -12.39
N ARG A 355 -24.39 27.02 -12.13
CA ARG A 355 -23.26 27.94 -11.95
C ARG A 355 -22.81 28.61 -13.24
N THR A 356 -23.19 28.01 -14.37
CA THR A 356 -22.90 28.49 -15.72
C THR A 356 -24.02 28.01 -16.66
N CYS A 357 -24.27 28.78 -17.73
CA CYS A 357 -25.11 28.36 -18.86
C CYS A 357 -24.28 28.15 -20.14
N ASP A 358 -22.95 28.17 -20.03
CA ASP A 358 -22.03 28.04 -21.15
C ASP A 358 -21.80 26.56 -21.52
N PHE A 359 -22.76 25.99 -22.24
CA PHE A 359 -22.76 24.60 -22.72
C PHE A 359 -22.85 24.49 -24.25
N PRO A 360 -21.90 25.09 -25.00
CA PRO A 360 -21.97 25.23 -26.45
C PRO A 360 -21.95 23.89 -27.21
N THR A 361 -21.44 22.82 -26.60
CA THR A 361 -21.30 21.50 -27.22
C THR A 361 -22.40 20.52 -26.78
N ILE A 362 -23.33 20.91 -25.90
CA ILE A 362 -24.45 20.05 -25.51
C ILE A 362 -25.57 20.16 -26.54
N ASN A 363 -25.87 19.04 -27.20
CA ASN A 363 -27.05 18.91 -28.04
C ASN A 363 -28.23 18.41 -27.19
N THR A 364 -29.24 19.25 -26.95
CA THR A 364 -30.39 18.89 -26.08
C THR A 364 -31.21 17.70 -26.59
N ALA A 365 -31.17 17.38 -27.90
CA ALA A 365 -31.83 16.19 -28.44
C ALA A 365 -31.05 14.90 -28.15
N HIS A 366 -29.72 14.99 -28.08
CA HIS A 366 -28.80 13.88 -27.84
C HIS A 366 -27.70 14.31 -26.85
N PRO A 367 -28.06 14.55 -25.57
CA PRO A 367 -27.21 15.28 -24.62
C PRO A 367 -25.92 14.53 -24.24
N TYR A 368 -25.89 13.21 -24.44
CA TYR A 368 -24.76 12.35 -24.14
C TYR A 368 -23.85 12.04 -25.33
N GLU A 369 -24.19 12.51 -26.54
CA GLU A 369 -23.35 12.27 -27.71
C GLU A 369 -22.14 13.23 -27.73
N LEU A 370 -20.95 12.67 -27.96
CA LEU A 370 -19.76 13.46 -28.23
C LEU A 370 -19.84 14.05 -29.64
N ASP A 371 -19.52 15.32 -29.79
CA ASP A 371 -19.32 15.90 -31.11
C ASP A 371 -17.97 15.45 -31.73
N ALA A 372 -17.74 15.80 -33.00
CA ALA A 372 -16.55 15.37 -33.73
C ALA A 372 -15.23 15.95 -33.17
N ASP A 373 -15.27 17.13 -32.53
CA ASP A 373 -14.10 17.76 -31.95
C ASP A 373 -13.83 17.20 -30.54
N GLU A 374 -14.86 16.98 -29.73
CA GLU A 374 -14.78 16.27 -28.45
C GLU A 374 -14.21 14.86 -28.63
N ARG A 375 -14.71 14.11 -29.62
CA ARG A 375 -14.18 12.78 -29.98
C ARG A 375 -12.69 12.84 -30.33
N ARG A 376 -12.26 13.85 -31.09
CA ARG A 376 -10.85 14.01 -31.48
C ARG A 376 -9.96 14.27 -30.27
N VAL A 377 -10.37 15.18 -29.38
CA VAL A 377 -9.64 15.46 -28.14
C VAL A 377 -9.52 14.20 -27.28
N LEU A 378 -10.63 13.47 -27.12
CA LEU A 378 -10.66 12.23 -26.35
C LEU A 378 -9.76 11.15 -26.96
N ASP A 379 -9.81 10.96 -28.28
CA ASP A 379 -8.92 10.04 -29.01
C ASP A 379 -7.44 10.35 -28.78
N GLY A 380 -7.09 11.64 -28.81
CA GLY A 380 -5.74 12.11 -28.51
C GLY A 380 -5.32 11.75 -27.08
N LEU A 381 -6.15 12.07 -26.09
CA LEU A 381 -5.91 11.74 -24.69
C LEU A 381 -5.77 10.23 -24.46
N VAL A 382 -6.73 9.43 -24.93
CA VAL A 382 -6.70 7.96 -24.79
C VAL A 382 -5.43 7.38 -25.40
N ARG A 383 -5.02 7.86 -26.59
CA ARG A 383 -3.77 7.44 -27.22
C ARG A 383 -2.57 7.77 -26.34
N SER A 384 -2.49 8.99 -25.81
CA SER A 384 -1.40 9.43 -24.93
C SER A 384 -1.30 8.59 -23.64
N PHE A 385 -2.43 8.30 -22.97
CA PHE A 385 -2.44 7.44 -21.79
C PHE A 385 -1.94 6.02 -22.14
N LYS A 386 -2.48 5.43 -23.21
CA LYS A 386 -2.11 4.07 -23.64
C LYS A 386 -0.66 3.96 -24.12
N SER A 387 -0.04 5.04 -24.59
CA SER A 387 1.34 5.06 -25.07
C SER A 387 2.37 5.56 -24.05
N SER A 388 1.94 6.02 -22.87
CA SER A 388 2.86 6.51 -21.84
C SER A 388 3.65 5.35 -21.23
N GLU A 389 4.91 5.16 -21.64
CA GLU A 389 5.76 4.06 -21.20
C GLU A 389 5.92 4.01 -19.67
N ARG A 390 6.13 5.18 -19.06
CA ARG A 390 6.29 5.29 -17.60
C ARG A 390 5.01 4.92 -16.86
N LEU A 391 3.85 5.45 -17.29
CA LEU A 391 2.58 5.12 -16.66
C LEU A 391 2.27 3.63 -16.80
N ARG A 392 2.49 3.05 -17.99
CA ARG A 392 2.26 1.62 -18.23
C ARG A 392 3.11 0.75 -17.31
N ARG A 393 4.42 1.04 -17.20
CA ARG A 393 5.33 0.30 -16.32
C ARG A 393 4.88 0.37 -14.86
N GLN A 394 4.42 1.53 -14.42
CA GLN A 394 3.94 1.75 -13.06
C GLN A 394 2.60 1.04 -12.80
N VAL A 395 1.66 1.11 -13.74
CA VAL A 395 0.38 0.38 -13.65
C VAL A 395 0.59 -1.14 -13.70
N GLU A 396 1.52 -1.63 -14.52
CA GLU A 396 1.89 -3.05 -14.54
C GLU A 396 2.40 -3.50 -13.17
N PHE A 397 3.27 -2.70 -12.54
CA PHE A 397 3.71 -2.95 -11.17
C PHE A 397 2.53 -3.00 -10.16
N LEU A 398 1.52 -2.13 -10.29
CA LEU A 398 0.32 -2.17 -9.44
C LEU A 398 -0.47 -3.47 -9.65
N TYR A 399 -0.53 -4.02 -10.87
CA TYR A 399 -1.14 -5.33 -11.11
C TYR A 399 -0.30 -6.49 -10.58
N GLU A 400 1.03 -6.39 -10.63
CA GLU A 400 1.95 -7.42 -10.15
C GLU A 400 1.99 -7.52 -8.61
N ARG A 401 1.96 -6.38 -7.93
CA ARG A 401 2.09 -6.29 -6.46
C ARG A 401 0.78 -6.00 -5.75
N GLY A 402 -0.28 -5.70 -6.49
CA GLY A 402 -1.54 -5.26 -5.95
C GLY A 402 -2.72 -6.20 -6.19
N SER A 403 -3.77 -5.96 -5.41
CA SER A 403 -5.05 -6.69 -5.45
C SER A 403 -6.17 -5.83 -4.85
N ILE A 404 -7.43 -6.23 -4.99
CA ILE A 404 -8.55 -5.57 -4.29
C ILE A 404 -8.44 -5.73 -2.76
N TYR A 405 -7.98 -6.89 -2.30
CA TYR A 405 -7.80 -7.17 -0.88
C TYR A 405 -6.70 -8.21 -0.65
N LEU A 406 -6.16 -8.24 0.56
CA LEU A 406 -5.20 -9.26 0.99
C LEU A 406 -5.54 -9.75 2.40
N VAL A 407 -5.45 -11.07 2.60
CA VAL A 407 -5.46 -11.67 3.95
C VAL A 407 -4.02 -12.00 4.33
N ARG A 408 -3.54 -11.46 5.45
CA ARG A 408 -2.17 -11.69 5.91
C ARG A 408 -1.99 -11.50 7.41
N ASN A 409 -1.39 -12.50 8.06
CA ASN A 409 -1.02 -12.50 9.47
C ASN A 409 -2.17 -12.08 10.39
N GLY A 410 -3.37 -12.62 10.15
CA GLY A 410 -4.57 -12.28 10.91
C GLY A 410 -5.27 -10.98 10.48
N ASN A 411 -4.76 -10.27 9.47
CA ASN A 411 -5.31 -9.02 8.99
C ASN A 411 -6.02 -9.21 7.64
N LEU A 412 -7.18 -8.56 7.49
CA LEU A 412 -7.85 -8.34 6.20
C LEU A 412 -7.59 -6.91 5.76
N LEU A 413 -6.85 -6.76 4.66
CA LEU A 413 -6.45 -5.48 4.10
C LEU A 413 -7.31 -5.17 2.87
N PHE A 414 -7.95 -4.02 2.83
CA PHE A 414 -8.57 -3.44 1.63
C PHE A 414 -8.73 -1.93 1.81
N HIS A 415 -8.78 -1.16 0.72
CA HIS A 415 -8.81 0.30 0.83
C HIS A 415 -10.16 0.87 1.30
N GLY A 416 -11.25 0.58 0.56
CA GLY A 416 -12.54 1.24 0.75
C GLY A 416 -13.47 0.54 1.74
N CYS A 417 -14.31 -0.35 1.22
CA CYS A 417 -15.36 -1.03 1.97
C CYS A 417 -15.65 -2.44 1.43
N LEU A 418 -16.46 -3.18 2.18
CA LEU A 418 -17.18 -4.35 1.69
C LEU A 418 -18.67 -4.03 1.67
N PRO A 419 -19.37 -4.05 0.52
CA PRO A 419 -20.76 -3.63 0.44
C PRO A 419 -21.68 -4.38 1.40
N LEU A 420 -22.40 -3.63 2.25
CA LEU A 420 -23.35 -4.17 3.22
C LEU A 420 -24.77 -3.64 3.02
N GLU A 421 -25.73 -4.48 3.35
CA GLU A 421 -27.11 -4.08 3.55
C GLU A 421 -27.29 -3.38 4.90
N GLU A 422 -28.38 -2.64 5.06
CA GLU A 422 -28.74 -1.95 6.30
C GLU A 422 -28.85 -2.87 7.53
N ASN A 423 -29.14 -4.15 7.31
CA ASN A 423 -29.20 -5.18 8.36
C ASN A 423 -27.83 -5.81 8.69
N GLY A 424 -26.75 -5.40 8.01
CA GLY A 424 -25.40 -5.91 8.19
C GLY A 424 -25.11 -7.25 7.53
N SER A 425 -25.96 -7.71 6.61
CA SER A 425 -25.64 -8.80 5.67
C SER A 425 -24.90 -8.27 4.44
N PHE A 426 -24.18 -9.12 3.72
CA PHE A 426 -23.45 -8.71 2.52
C PHE A 426 -24.43 -8.35 1.39
N SER A 427 -24.23 -7.19 0.78
CA SER A 427 -25.02 -6.79 -0.38
C SER A 427 -24.81 -7.73 -1.56
N ARG A 428 -25.89 -7.96 -2.31
CA ARG A 428 -25.85 -8.73 -3.55
C ARG A 428 -25.69 -7.78 -4.73
N VAL A 429 -24.63 -8.00 -5.50
CA VAL A 429 -24.32 -7.19 -6.68
C VAL A 429 -24.44 -8.08 -7.92
N THR A 430 -25.22 -7.65 -8.91
CA THR A 430 -25.32 -8.36 -10.18
C THR A 430 -24.16 -7.96 -11.08
N CYS A 431 -23.33 -8.92 -11.45
CA CYS A 431 -22.19 -8.72 -12.33
C CYS A 431 -22.26 -9.72 -13.50
N GLU A 432 -22.27 -9.21 -14.74
CA GLU A 432 -22.36 -10.05 -15.96
C GLU A 432 -23.52 -11.08 -15.90
N GLY A 433 -24.66 -10.69 -15.32
CA GLY A 433 -25.85 -11.53 -15.20
C GLY A 433 -25.84 -12.56 -14.06
N ARG A 434 -24.84 -12.54 -13.18
CA ARG A 434 -24.76 -13.38 -11.97
C ARG A 434 -24.67 -12.52 -10.70
N GLU A 435 -25.36 -12.94 -9.63
CA GLU A 435 -25.24 -12.30 -8.32
C GLU A 435 -23.96 -12.76 -7.59
N TYR A 436 -23.27 -11.80 -6.98
CA TYR A 436 -22.11 -11.99 -6.11
C TYR A 436 -22.32 -11.24 -4.79
N SER A 437 -21.69 -11.71 -3.71
CA SER A 437 -21.70 -11.03 -2.41
C SER A 437 -20.45 -11.38 -1.62
N GLY A 438 -20.11 -10.58 -0.60
CA GLY A 438 -19.01 -10.89 0.32
C GLY A 438 -17.67 -11.05 -0.42
N ARG A 439 -16.93 -12.10 -0.07
CA ARG A 439 -15.62 -12.37 -0.68
C ARG A 439 -15.72 -12.66 -2.18
N GLU A 440 -16.76 -13.36 -2.64
CA GLU A 440 -16.90 -13.72 -4.05
C GLU A 440 -17.04 -12.47 -4.95
N TYR A 441 -17.65 -11.40 -4.43
CA TYR A 441 -17.75 -10.12 -5.11
C TYR A 441 -16.39 -9.41 -5.21
N MET A 442 -15.61 -9.40 -4.13
CA MET A 442 -14.26 -8.83 -4.13
C MET A 442 -13.33 -9.58 -5.10
N ASP A 443 -13.44 -10.91 -5.14
CA ASP A 443 -12.74 -11.76 -6.11
C ASP A 443 -13.16 -11.46 -7.56
N PHE A 444 -14.44 -11.14 -7.79
CA PHE A 444 -14.92 -10.68 -9.10
C PHE A 444 -14.29 -9.33 -9.49
N CYS A 445 -14.27 -8.36 -8.56
CA CYS A 445 -13.68 -7.04 -8.79
C CYS A 445 -12.18 -7.12 -9.12
N ASP A 446 -11.43 -8.02 -8.48
CA ASP A 446 -10.01 -8.22 -8.78
C ASP A 446 -9.81 -8.79 -10.19
N ARG A 447 -10.58 -9.83 -10.54
CA ARG A 447 -10.54 -10.45 -11.87
C ARG A 447 -10.94 -9.48 -12.98
N ILE A 448 -11.98 -8.68 -12.79
CA ILE A 448 -12.46 -7.76 -13.83
C ILE A 448 -11.44 -6.64 -14.09
N ALA A 449 -10.77 -6.15 -13.05
CA ALA A 449 -9.69 -5.18 -13.21
C ALA A 449 -8.52 -5.76 -14.02
N ARG A 450 -8.09 -6.98 -13.71
CA ARG A 450 -7.04 -7.69 -14.49
C ARG A 450 -7.47 -7.94 -15.94
N ARG A 451 -8.74 -8.29 -16.17
CA ARG A 451 -9.31 -8.44 -17.52
C ARG A 451 -9.26 -7.12 -18.30
N ALA A 452 -9.56 -6.00 -17.66
CA ALA A 452 -9.47 -4.68 -18.28
C ALA A 452 -8.06 -4.36 -18.77
N TRP A 453 -7.03 -4.77 -18.02
CA TRP A 453 -5.63 -4.56 -18.42
C TRP A 453 -5.16 -5.51 -19.53
N HIS A 454 -5.47 -6.80 -19.43
CA HIS A 454 -4.93 -7.82 -20.34
C HIS A 454 -5.75 -7.99 -21.63
N VAL A 455 -7.08 -7.85 -21.54
CA VAL A 455 -8.00 -8.04 -22.68
C VAL A 455 -8.47 -6.69 -23.21
N GLY A 456 -8.84 -5.76 -22.33
CA GLY A 456 -9.29 -4.42 -22.72
C GLY A 456 -10.63 -4.40 -23.47
N ASP A 457 -11.53 -5.33 -23.17
CA ASP A 457 -12.89 -5.30 -23.70
C ASP A 457 -13.77 -4.26 -23.01
N GLN A 458 -14.76 -3.73 -23.72
CA GLN A 458 -15.57 -2.60 -23.26
C GLN A 458 -16.22 -2.82 -21.89
N ALA A 459 -16.76 -4.01 -21.64
CA ALA A 459 -17.41 -4.30 -20.36
C ALA A 459 -16.40 -4.18 -19.20
N SER A 460 -15.22 -4.78 -19.34
CA SER A 460 -14.17 -4.67 -18.31
C SER A 460 -13.66 -3.24 -18.12
N LEU A 461 -13.57 -2.43 -19.19
CA LEU A 461 -13.17 -1.01 -19.10
C LEU A 461 -14.23 -0.15 -18.41
N ASP A 462 -15.50 -0.47 -18.57
CA ASP A 462 -16.61 0.19 -17.87
C ASP A 462 -16.60 -0.12 -16.38
N TRP A 463 -16.27 -1.35 -16.02
CA TRP A 463 -16.07 -1.76 -14.63
C TRP A 463 -14.96 -0.96 -13.94
N MET A 464 -13.89 -0.55 -14.64
CA MET A 464 -12.84 0.29 -14.03
C MET A 464 -13.41 1.64 -13.55
N TRP A 465 -14.30 2.26 -14.33
CA TRP A 465 -14.97 3.49 -13.92
C TRP A 465 -15.99 3.23 -12.81
N TYR A 466 -16.71 2.10 -12.86
CA TYR A 466 -17.62 1.72 -11.79
C TYR A 466 -16.88 1.50 -10.47
N LEU A 467 -15.73 0.83 -10.48
CA LEU A 467 -14.91 0.63 -9.29
C LEU A 467 -14.42 1.96 -8.70
N TRP A 468 -14.19 2.99 -9.52
CA TRP A 468 -13.81 4.31 -9.02
C TRP A 468 -14.93 5.04 -8.25
N CYS A 469 -16.20 4.88 -8.62
CA CYS A 469 -17.27 5.77 -8.14
C CYS A 469 -18.66 5.15 -7.92
N GLY A 470 -18.78 3.83 -8.06
CA GLY A 470 -20.03 3.10 -7.90
C GLY A 470 -20.42 2.91 -6.43
N ARG A 471 -21.72 2.95 -6.13
CA ARG A 471 -22.27 2.80 -4.77
C ARG A 471 -21.81 1.50 -4.09
N HIS A 472 -21.83 0.39 -4.82
CA HIS A 472 -21.39 -0.92 -4.31
C HIS A 472 -19.95 -1.25 -4.71
N SER A 473 -19.18 -0.28 -5.21
CA SER A 473 -17.76 -0.53 -5.44
C SER A 473 -17.05 -0.75 -4.11
N PRO A 474 -16.20 -1.80 -3.99
CA PRO A 474 -15.38 -2.00 -2.79
C PRO A 474 -14.29 -0.93 -2.62
N LEU A 475 -13.98 -0.17 -3.68
CA LEU A 475 -12.97 0.89 -3.63
C LEU A 475 -13.56 2.26 -3.32
N SER A 476 -14.88 2.43 -3.45
CA SER A 476 -15.55 3.71 -3.22
C SER A 476 -16.67 3.65 -2.17
N GLY A 477 -17.63 2.74 -2.30
CA GLY A 477 -18.73 2.61 -1.35
C GLY A 477 -19.58 3.88 -1.21
N ARG A 478 -19.64 4.73 -2.24
CA ARG A 478 -20.25 6.07 -2.14
C ARG A 478 -20.90 6.50 -3.43
N VAL A 479 -22.04 7.16 -3.32
CA VAL A 479 -22.70 7.81 -4.46
C VAL A 479 -22.01 9.14 -4.74
N VAL A 480 -21.09 9.17 -5.71
CA VAL A 480 -20.32 10.37 -6.05
C VAL A 480 -21.18 11.40 -6.81
N LYS A 481 -21.12 12.67 -6.39
CA LYS A 481 -21.95 13.78 -6.91
C LYS A 481 -21.12 14.78 -7.74
N THR A 482 -20.39 14.26 -8.74
CA THR A 482 -19.43 15.06 -9.52
C THR A 482 -20.11 16.17 -10.32
N PHE A 483 -21.26 15.91 -10.93
CA PHE A 483 -22.01 16.92 -11.72
C PHE A 483 -22.49 18.05 -10.81
N GLU A 484 -23.16 17.70 -9.72
CA GLU A 484 -23.74 18.63 -8.77
C GLU A 484 -22.66 19.53 -8.15
N ARG A 485 -21.53 18.94 -7.72
CA ARG A 485 -20.38 19.71 -7.20
C ARG A 485 -19.71 20.61 -8.23
N THR A 486 -19.85 20.29 -9.51
CA THR A 486 -19.24 21.08 -10.61
C THR A 486 -20.14 22.24 -10.99
N PHE A 487 -21.43 21.97 -11.23
CA PHE A 487 -22.35 22.90 -11.90
C PHE A 487 -23.49 23.43 -11.03
N VAL A 488 -23.66 22.99 -9.78
CA VAL A 488 -24.76 23.43 -8.91
C VAL A 488 -24.22 24.02 -7.62
N ASP A 489 -24.63 25.25 -7.26
CA ASP A 489 -24.19 25.91 -6.01
C ASP A 489 -24.97 25.43 -4.77
N ASP A 490 -26.17 24.89 -4.97
CA ASP A 490 -27.01 24.36 -3.89
C ASP A 490 -26.37 23.12 -3.26
N ARG A 491 -25.75 23.31 -2.10
CA ARG A 491 -25.03 22.27 -1.37
C ARG A 491 -25.90 21.14 -0.86
N SER A 492 -27.23 21.30 -0.82
CA SER A 492 -28.13 20.19 -0.47
C SER A 492 -28.02 19.05 -1.49
N THR A 493 -27.66 19.36 -2.74
CA THR A 493 -27.44 18.38 -3.82
C THR A 493 -26.09 17.66 -3.74
N TRP A 494 -25.20 18.06 -2.82
CA TRP A 494 -23.84 17.54 -2.69
C TRP A 494 -23.71 16.42 -1.65
N GLU A 495 -24.81 16.04 -1.02
CA GLU A 495 -24.85 14.88 -0.14
C GLU A 495 -24.58 13.63 -0.96
N GLU A 496 -23.60 12.85 -0.51
CA GLU A 496 -23.12 11.66 -1.20
C GLU A 496 -23.33 10.48 -0.25
N PRO A 497 -24.51 9.83 -0.28
CA PRO A 497 -24.82 8.67 0.53
C PRO A 497 -23.73 7.61 0.43
N GLU A 498 -23.40 7.03 1.58
CA GLU A 498 -22.33 6.05 1.74
C GLU A 498 -22.91 4.66 2.01
N ASP A 499 -22.13 3.63 1.71
CA ASP A 499 -22.47 2.26 1.99
C ASP A 499 -22.65 2.04 3.51
N PRO A 500 -23.67 1.26 3.95
CA PRO A 500 -23.88 0.91 5.34
C PRO A 500 -22.64 0.38 6.06
N TYR A 501 -21.69 -0.25 5.36
CA TYR A 501 -20.38 -0.66 5.88
C TYR A 501 -19.76 0.37 6.81
N TYR A 502 -19.73 1.62 6.38
CA TYR A 502 -19.04 2.69 7.07
C TYR A 502 -19.65 3.09 8.42
N ARG A 503 -20.92 2.76 8.63
CA ARG A 503 -21.64 2.98 9.89
C ARG A 503 -21.72 1.69 10.71
N LEU A 504 -21.95 0.56 10.05
CA LEU A 504 -22.18 -0.74 10.70
C LEU A 504 -20.91 -1.36 11.27
N THR A 505 -19.74 -1.06 10.71
CA THR A 505 -18.44 -1.54 11.22
C THR A 505 -17.98 -0.89 12.53
N HIS A 506 -18.81 -0.05 13.15
CA HIS A 506 -18.65 0.30 14.56
C HIS A 506 -19.07 -0.85 15.49
N ASP A 507 -19.89 -1.79 14.99
CA ASP A 507 -20.31 -2.98 15.71
C ASP A 507 -19.31 -4.13 15.56
N GLN A 508 -18.93 -4.74 16.68
CA GLN A 508 -17.96 -5.83 16.71
C GLN A 508 -18.48 -7.09 15.99
N GLY A 509 -19.78 -7.38 16.09
CA GLY A 509 -20.38 -8.55 15.44
C GLY A 509 -20.39 -8.44 13.92
N VAL A 510 -20.57 -7.23 13.37
CA VAL A 510 -20.43 -6.96 11.93
C VAL A 510 -18.98 -7.22 11.48
N CYS A 511 -18.00 -6.66 12.19
CA CYS A 511 -16.59 -6.87 11.84
C CYS A 511 -16.17 -8.34 11.94
N ALA A 512 -16.65 -9.07 12.95
CA ALA A 512 -16.39 -10.50 13.09
C ALA A 512 -16.92 -11.31 11.89
N ARG A 513 -18.17 -11.04 11.45
CA ARG A 513 -18.72 -11.70 10.25
C ARG A 513 -17.94 -11.39 8.98
N ILE A 514 -17.45 -10.16 8.84
CA ILE A 514 -16.58 -9.79 7.72
C ILE A 514 -15.30 -10.62 7.79
N LEU A 515 -14.61 -10.67 8.93
CA LEU A 515 -13.37 -11.46 9.07
C LEU A 515 -13.59 -12.95 8.75
N GLU A 516 -14.68 -13.54 9.26
CA GLU A 516 -15.04 -14.95 9.03
C GLU A 516 -15.30 -15.26 7.55
N GLU A 517 -15.92 -14.34 6.80
CA GLU A 517 -16.16 -14.47 5.35
C GLU A 517 -14.83 -14.62 4.56
N PHE A 518 -13.74 -14.06 5.08
CA PHE A 518 -12.40 -14.18 4.50
C PHE A 518 -11.55 -15.29 5.14
N GLY A 519 -12.13 -16.11 6.02
CA GLY A 519 -11.47 -17.22 6.68
C GLY A 519 -10.58 -16.81 7.86
N LEU A 520 -10.76 -15.61 8.41
CA LEU A 520 -10.07 -15.12 9.59
C LEU A 520 -10.86 -15.39 10.87
N ASP A 521 -10.17 -15.36 12.00
CA ASP A 521 -10.77 -15.44 13.34
C ASP A 521 -11.51 -14.12 13.66
N GLY A 522 -12.83 -14.17 13.83
CA GLY A 522 -13.65 -13.01 14.20
C GLY A 522 -13.34 -12.42 15.59
N GLU A 523 -12.69 -13.19 16.47
CA GLU A 523 -12.27 -12.77 17.80
C GLU A 523 -10.80 -12.34 17.90
N ARG A 524 -9.99 -12.47 16.85
CA ARG A 524 -8.58 -12.07 16.90
C ARG A 524 -8.14 -11.24 15.71
N GLY A 525 -8.76 -11.44 14.55
CA GLY A 525 -8.41 -10.74 13.34
C GLY A 525 -8.73 -9.24 13.38
N HIS A 526 -8.12 -8.53 12.45
CA HIS A 526 -8.28 -7.10 12.23
C HIS A 526 -8.58 -6.80 10.77
N ILE A 527 -9.55 -5.92 10.53
CA ILE A 527 -9.76 -5.25 9.26
C ILE A 527 -8.88 -4.00 9.29
N VAL A 528 -8.05 -3.83 8.27
CA VAL A 528 -7.20 -2.65 8.10
C VAL A 528 -7.59 -1.98 6.80
N ASN A 529 -8.08 -0.74 6.88
CA ASN A 529 -8.54 0.01 5.71
C ASN A 529 -8.15 1.49 5.74
N GLY A 530 -8.32 2.15 4.60
CA GLY A 530 -8.06 3.58 4.41
C GLY A 530 -9.33 4.33 4.01
N HIS A 531 -9.20 5.21 3.02
CA HIS A 531 -10.28 5.90 2.27
C HIS A 531 -11.00 7.01 3.04
N ARG A 532 -11.32 6.77 4.31
CA ARG A 532 -12.10 7.70 5.14
C ARG A 532 -11.22 8.37 6.18
N PRO A 533 -11.08 9.70 6.12
CA PRO A 533 -10.27 10.39 7.09
C PRO A 533 -10.86 10.33 8.48
N VAL A 534 -10.01 9.99 9.44
CA VAL A 534 -10.35 9.98 10.87
C VAL A 534 -10.28 11.42 11.39
N LYS A 535 -11.42 11.92 11.86
CA LYS A 535 -11.49 13.31 12.38
C LYS A 535 -11.04 13.36 13.84
N ALA A 536 -9.73 13.33 14.07
CA ALA A 536 -9.17 13.35 15.42
C ALA A 536 -9.57 14.61 16.22
N ILE A 537 -9.73 15.76 15.55
CA ILE A 537 -10.28 17.00 16.15
C ILE A 537 -11.67 16.79 16.75
N ASP A 538 -12.49 15.94 16.13
CA ASP A 538 -13.86 15.62 16.57
C ASP A 538 -13.88 14.46 17.59
N GLY A 539 -12.71 13.97 18.00
CA GLY A 539 -12.56 12.86 18.95
C GLY A 539 -12.74 11.46 18.34
N GLU A 540 -12.74 11.33 17.01
CA GLU A 540 -12.78 10.03 16.35
C GLU A 540 -11.49 9.23 16.60
N SER A 541 -11.64 7.91 16.79
CA SER A 541 -10.53 6.97 16.97
C SER A 541 -10.24 6.20 15.68
N PRO A 542 -8.96 5.98 15.33
CA PRO A 542 -8.57 5.09 14.24
C PRO A 542 -8.83 3.61 14.58
N SER A 543 -8.95 3.27 15.87
CA SER A 543 -9.37 1.95 16.34
C SER A 543 -10.85 1.94 16.65
N ARG A 544 -11.61 1.08 15.96
CA ARG A 544 -13.08 0.94 16.06
C ARG A 544 -13.48 -0.49 16.39
N ALA A 545 -14.74 -0.69 16.77
CA ALA A 545 -15.31 -2.00 17.07
C ALA A 545 -14.46 -2.88 18.02
N GLY A 546 -13.95 -2.28 19.10
CA GLY A 546 -13.09 -2.99 20.06
C GLY A 546 -11.73 -3.41 19.49
N GLY A 547 -11.22 -2.71 18.48
CA GLY A 547 -9.94 -3.01 17.82
C GLY A 547 -10.07 -3.87 16.57
N ARG A 548 -11.27 -4.31 16.18
CA ARG A 548 -11.47 -5.14 14.96
C ARG A 548 -11.32 -4.37 13.66
N LEU A 549 -11.54 -3.06 13.67
CA LEU A 549 -11.35 -2.22 12.51
C LEU A 549 -10.30 -1.15 12.85
N LEU A 550 -9.22 -1.13 12.06
CA LEU A 550 -8.12 -0.19 12.16
C LEU A 550 -8.11 0.67 10.89
N VAL A 551 -8.54 1.92 11.03
CA VAL A 551 -8.56 2.90 9.94
C VAL A 551 -7.22 3.63 9.94
N ILE A 552 -6.41 3.36 8.91
CA ILE A 552 -5.03 3.87 8.77
C ILE A 552 -4.93 4.91 7.66
N ASP A 553 -5.92 5.81 7.58
CA ASP A 553 -5.86 6.95 6.67
C ASP A 553 -4.58 7.74 6.93
N GLY A 554 -3.74 7.80 5.91
CA GLY A 554 -2.45 8.45 5.96
C GLY A 554 -2.56 9.96 5.99
N GLY A 555 -3.74 10.55 5.75
CA GLY A 555 -3.98 11.98 5.93
C GLY A 555 -2.96 12.89 5.23
N PHE A 556 -2.15 12.34 4.32
CA PHE A 556 -0.95 12.96 3.76
C PHE A 556 -1.31 14.19 2.95
N CYS A 557 -2.48 14.13 2.32
CA CYS A 557 -3.02 15.23 1.55
C CYS A 557 -3.27 16.43 2.46
N SER A 558 -2.55 17.51 2.19
CA SER A 558 -2.66 18.79 2.91
C SER A 558 -4.08 19.36 2.98
N ALA A 559 -4.95 19.00 2.03
CA ALA A 559 -6.36 19.37 2.01
C ALA A 559 -7.16 18.80 3.19
N TYR A 560 -6.73 17.67 3.78
CA TYR A 560 -7.39 17.02 4.90
C TYR A 560 -6.90 17.50 6.26
N HIS A 561 -5.67 18.02 6.39
CA HIS A 561 -5.10 18.47 7.66
C HIS A 561 -6.01 19.44 8.44
N LYS A 562 -6.72 20.34 7.74
CA LYS A 562 -7.67 21.27 8.37
C LYS A 562 -8.88 20.60 9.01
N LYS A 563 -9.24 19.40 8.55
CA LYS A 563 -10.38 18.60 9.03
C LYS A 563 -9.96 17.53 10.03
N THR A 564 -8.78 16.93 9.85
CA THR A 564 -8.29 15.81 10.66
C THR A 564 -7.48 16.28 11.87
N GLY A 565 -6.71 17.36 11.75
CA GLY A 565 -5.81 17.89 12.78
C GLY A 565 -4.45 17.21 12.88
N ILE A 566 -4.22 16.17 12.08
CA ILE A 566 -3.00 15.36 12.00
C ILE A 566 -2.69 15.03 10.53
N ALA A 567 -1.46 14.63 10.23
CA ALA A 567 -1.04 14.10 8.93
C ALA A 567 -1.14 12.58 8.87
N GLY A 568 -2.25 12.07 9.44
CA GLY A 568 -2.69 10.69 9.38
C GLY A 568 -1.98 9.70 10.28
N TYR A 569 -2.18 8.42 9.97
CA TYR A 569 -1.79 7.29 10.81
C TYR A 569 -0.95 6.28 10.04
N THR A 570 -0.01 5.64 10.75
CA THR A 570 0.58 4.39 10.29
C THR A 570 0.37 3.31 11.34
N LEU A 571 0.27 2.07 10.88
CA LEU A 571 0.18 0.90 11.75
C LEU A 571 1.49 0.12 11.65
N ILE A 572 1.99 -0.33 12.79
CA ILE A 572 3.19 -1.15 12.91
C ILE A 572 2.78 -2.46 13.60
N SER A 573 3.09 -3.58 12.98
CA SER A 573 2.90 -4.93 13.55
C SER A 573 4.27 -5.61 13.71
N GLY A 574 4.72 -5.73 14.95
CA GLY A 574 5.99 -6.37 15.30
C GLY A 574 5.78 -7.69 16.05
N SER A 575 6.86 -8.28 16.54
CA SER A 575 6.81 -9.45 17.42
C SER A 575 6.20 -9.17 18.80
N ASP A 576 6.16 -7.90 19.23
CA ASP A 576 5.63 -7.45 20.52
C ASP A 576 4.15 -7.03 20.48
N GLY A 577 3.54 -7.04 19.29
CA GLY A 577 2.14 -6.68 19.05
C GLY A 577 1.97 -5.57 18.02
N MET A 578 0.82 -4.89 18.08
CA MET A 578 0.39 -3.90 17.09
C MET A 578 0.20 -2.51 17.70
N ARG A 579 0.68 -1.48 17.02
CA ARG A 579 0.56 -0.08 17.44
C ARG A 579 0.28 0.85 16.28
N ILE A 580 -0.61 1.80 16.50
CA ILE A 580 -0.89 2.92 15.59
C ILE A 580 -0.07 4.12 16.03
N LYS A 581 0.55 4.80 15.08
CA LYS A 581 1.22 6.08 15.26
C LYS A 581 0.46 7.18 14.53
N ALA A 582 0.08 8.21 15.27
CA ALA A 582 -0.49 9.43 14.69
C ALA A 582 0.66 10.37 14.30
N HIS A 583 0.69 10.83 13.06
CA HIS A 583 1.74 11.70 12.55
C HIS A 583 1.28 13.15 12.58
N ARG A 584 2.12 14.05 13.07
CA ARG A 584 1.93 15.49 12.84
C ARG A 584 2.36 15.87 11.42
N PRO A 585 1.80 16.97 10.85
CA PRO A 585 2.21 17.47 9.55
C PRO A 585 3.71 17.62 9.41
N PHE A 586 4.26 16.92 8.42
CA PHE A 586 5.65 17.09 8.00
C PHE A 586 5.81 18.50 7.43
N GLN A 587 6.79 19.25 7.95
CA GLN A 587 7.03 20.62 7.51
C GLN A 587 7.89 20.65 6.25
N SER A 588 9.14 20.18 6.37
CA SER A 588 10.05 20.01 5.24
C SER A 588 11.27 19.18 5.64
N VAL A 589 12.06 18.76 4.65
CA VAL A 589 13.34 18.08 4.89
C VAL A 589 14.32 19.03 5.59
N GLU A 590 14.29 20.32 5.27
CA GLU A 590 15.12 21.34 5.92
C GLU A 590 14.83 21.44 7.42
N ALA A 591 13.56 21.50 7.82
CA ALA A 591 13.18 21.52 9.23
C ALA A 591 13.68 20.27 9.99
N ALA A 592 13.59 19.10 9.35
CA ALA A 592 14.12 17.86 9.91
C ALA A 592 15.65 17.88 10.09
N LEU A 593 16.37 18.57 9.20
CA LEU A 593 17.83 18.69 9.25
C LEU A 593 18.31 19.77 10.24
N ASP A 594 17.59 20.89 10.35
CA ASP A 594 17.93 22.06 11.18
C ASP A 594 17.60 21.83 12.66
N ASP A 595 16.36 21.41 12.95
CA ASP A 595 15.87 21.29 14.32
C ASP A 595 15.99 19.86 14.87
N ASN A 596 16.46 18.91 14.05
CA ASN A 596 16.27 17.47 14.27
C ASN A 596 14.80 17.13 14.58
N ALA A 597 13.89 17.93 14.00
CA ALA A 597 12.46 17.77 14.14
C ALA A 597 12.06 16.51 13.38
N ASP A 598 11.70 15.48 14.13
CA ASP A 598 11.00 14.32 13.60
C ASP A 598 9.52 14.55 13.82
N ILE A 599 8.70 13.76 13.14
CA ILE A 599 7.27 13.79 13.38
C ILE A 599 7.03 13.35 14.83
N GLU A 600 6.68 14.31 15.70
CA GLU A 600 6.17 13.99 17.04
C GLU A 600 4.93 13.11 16.86
N SER A 601 5.06 11.84 17.24
CA SER A 601 4.04 10.85 17.01
C SER A 601 3.45 10.39 18.33
N ASP A 602 2.12 10.47 18.44
CA ASP A 602 1.41 9.85 19.56
C ASP A 602 1.21 8.37 19.25
N VAL A 603 1.63 7.50 20.17
CA VAL A 603 1.57 6.04 20.01
C VAL A 603 0.34 5.50 20.73
N THR A 604 -0.56 4.87 19.98
CA THR A 604 -1.68 4.10 20.52
C THR A 604 -1.39 2.61 20.36
N VAL A 605 -1.23 1.90 21.47
CA VAL A 605 -1.05 0.44 21.43
C VAL A 605 -2.41 -0.23 21.22
N ILE A 606 -2.53 -1.02 20.16
CA ILE A 606 -3.74 -1.75 19.80
C ILE A 606 -3.72 -3.13 20.44
N GLU A 607 -2.59 -3.81 20.32
CA GLU A 607 -2.40 -5.17 20.82
C GLU A 607 -1.03 -5.30 21.47
N ARG A 608 -0.97 -6.08 22.55
CA ARG A 608 0.28 -6.51 23.17
C ARG A 608 0.29 -8.02 23.25
N GLU A 609 1.34 -8.59 22.70
CA GLU A 609 1.51 -10.03 22.75
C GLU A 609 2.06 -10.45 24.11
N PRO A 610 1.54 -11.53 24.72
CA PRO A 610 2.02 -11.99 26.02
C PRO A 610 3.45 -12.55 25.95
N HIS A 611 3.91 -12.90 24.75
CA HIS A 611 5.27 -13.33 24.44
C HIS A 611 5.65 -12.81 23.04
N GLU A 612 6.95 -12.72 22.74
CA GLU A 612 7.37 -12.35 21.39
C GLU A 612 6.93 -13.40 20.37
N LEU A 613 6.13 -12.97 19.39
CA LEU A 613 5.72 -13.83 18.28
C LEU A 613 6.93 -14.23 17.44
N ARG A 614 6.85 -15.42 16.86
CA ARG A 614 7.86 -15.98 15.96
C ARG A 614 7.31 -16.07 14.54
N ILE A 615 8.19 -16.33 13.58
CA ILE A 615 7.77 -16.65 12.20
C ILE A 615 6.80 -17.84 12.21
N ALA A 616 6.97 -18.81 13.12
CA ALA A 616 6.02 -19.89 13.33
C ALA A 616 4.56 -19.42 13.54
N ASP A 617 4.32 -18.25 14.10
CA ASP A 617 2.99 -17.75 14.44
C ASP A 617 2.36 -16.93 13.29
N THR A 618 3.02 -16.87 12.13
CA THR A 618 2.62 -16.11 10.95
C THR A 618 2.18 -17.00 9.79
N ASP A 619 1.59 -16.41 8.76
CA ASP A 619 1.23 -17.12 7.52
C ASP A 619 2.48 -17.67 6.82
N THR A 620 3.58 -16.92 6.82
CA THR A 620 4.90 -17.41 6.37
C THR A 620 5.31 -18.67 7.14
N GLY A 621 5.04 -18.73 8.45
CA GLY A 621 5.28 -19.92 9.26
C GLY A 621 4.39 -21.09 8.87
N ALA A 622 3.12 -20.83 8.55
CA ALA A 622 2.22 -21.86 8.03
C ALA A 622 2.75 -22.44 6.71
N ASP A 623 3.22 -21.59 5.79
CA ASP A 623 3.80 -21.97 4.51
C ASP A 623 5.08 -22.80 4.69
N ILE A 624 6.00 -22.33 5.55
CA ILE A 624 7.22 -23.06 5.89
C ILE A 624 6.89 -24.45 6.47
N ARG A 625 5.89 -24.55 7.35
CA ARG A 625 5.46 -25.86 7.87
C ARG A 625 4.88 -26.77 6.78
N ARG A 626 4.23 -26.22 5.74
CA ARG A 626 3.78 -27.04 4.59
C ARG A 626 4.99 -27.58 3.83
N GLN A 627 5.97 -26.72 3.54
CA GLN A 627 7.21 -27.14 2.88
C GLN A 627 7.98 -28.20 3.68
N ILE A 628 8.06 -28.07 5.01
CA ILE A 628 8.68 -29.08 5.87
C ILE A 628 7.94 -30.43 5.75
N ARG A 629 6.60 -30.42 5.72
CA ARG A 629 5.82 -31.67 5.52
C ARG A 629 6.08 -32.28 4.16
N ASP A 630 6.09 -31.48 3.10
CA ASP A 630 6.35 -31.95 1.74
C ASP A 630 7.76 -32.53 1.60
N LEU A 631 8.76 -31.88 2.18
CA LEU A 631 10.15 -32.39 2.24
C LEU A 631 10.28 -33.64 3.10
N SER A 632 9.50 -33.74 4.18
CA SER A 632 9.48 -34.94 5.03
C SER A 632 8.88 -36.14 4.27
N ARG A 633 7.81 -35.93 3.50
CA ARG A 633 7.24 -36.95 2.59
C ARG A 633 8.25 -37.38 1.54
N LEU A 634 8.98 -36.43 0.93
CA LEU A 634 10.06 -36.73 -0.02
C LEU A 634 11.18 -37.56 0.63
N LEU A 635 11.56 -37.22 1.86
CA LEU A 635 12.58 -37.94 2.62
C LEU A 635 12.15 -39.37 2.93
N SER A 636 10.87 -39.59 3.31
CA SER A 636 10.30 -40.93 3.47
C SER A 636 10.32 -41.70 2.16
N ALA A 637 9.91 -41.08 1.05
CA ALA A 637 9.92 -41.71 -0.28
C ALA A 637 11.33 -42.17 -0.72
N TYR A 638 12.38 -41.40 -0.41
CA TYR A 638 13.76 -41.84 -0.63
C TYR A 638 14.17 -43.02 0.26
N ARG A 639 13.78 -43.01 1.54
CA ARG A 639 14.14 -44.05 2.53
C ARG A 639 13.45 -45.38 2.25
N GLU A 640 12.22 -45.32 1.75
CA GLU A 640 11.41 -46.49 1.40
C GLU A 640 11.69 -47.01 -0.01
N GLY A 641 12.49 -46.29 -0.80
CA GLY A 641 12.85 -46.66 -2.17
C GLY A 641 11.73 -46.42 -3.20
N ILE A 642 10.70 -45.65 -2.84
CA ILE A 642 9.65 -45.19 -3.76
C ILE A 642 10.26 -44.27 -4.81
N LEU A 643 11.17 -43.39 -4.40
CA LEU A 643 11.96 -42.54 -5.27
C LEU A 643 13.46 -42.84 -5.13
N SER A 644 14.18 -42.75 -6.26
CA SER A 644 15.63 -42.90 -6.27
C SER A 644 16.32 -41.53 -6.15
N GLU A 645 17.35 -41.46 -5.29
CA GLU A 645 18.21 -40.28 -5.21
C GLU A 645 18.96 -40.04 -6.52
N ARG A 646 19.05 -38.77 -6.93
CA ARG A 646 19.78 -38.34 -8.13
C ARG A 646 21.10 -37.71 -7.70
N LYS A 647 22.13 -38.53 -7.54
CA LYS A 647 23.46 -38.01 -7.21
C LYS A 647 23.92 -37.06 -8.32
N PRO A 648 24.41 -35.85 -8.00
CA PRO A 648 25.08 -35.04 -9.00
C PRO A 648 26.24 -35.87 -9.58
N THR A 649 26.28 -36.01 -10.90
CA THR A 649 27.50 -36.47 -11.58
C THR A 649 28.60 -35.47 -11.25
N ALA A 650 29.63 -35.95 -10.54
CA ALA A 650 30.76 -35.16 -10.06
C ALA A 650 31.53 -34.49 -11.21
#